data_AF-A0A6J0BJS5-F1
#
_entry.id   AF-A0A6J0BJS5-F1
#
_cell.length_a   1.000
_cell.length_b   1.000
_cell.length_c   1.000
_cell.angle_alpha   90.00
_cell.angle_beta   90.00
_cell.angle_gamma   90.00
#
_symmetry.space_group_name_H-M   'P 1'
#
loop_
_entity.id
_entity.type
_entity.pdbx_description
1 polymer ?
#
loop_
_entity_poly.entity_id
_entity_poly.type
_entity_poly.pdbx_seq_one_letter_code
_entity_poly.pdbx_strand_id
1 'polypeptide(L)'
;MDAGVGDVAQISAELAQVVEVMMSPGIPHEQRLEAYAACERFKESSPLCAQCGLFLAQKYVNSSSVVRHFGLQLMEHCVKYRWTQMSQPEKLFIKENAMKLLQDGTEPFMQEETHIKDALSRVIVEMIKREWPQQWPTLLAELSHACTRGESQTELVLLVFLRLVEDVALLQTLESNQRRKDIYQALTTNMAEIFTFFLRLIEQHFTKFQEANSLGHVNEATAHGKVVQVVLLTLTGFVEWVSIAHVMAEDGRLLQILCVLLGNPTFQCPAAECLLQIVNRKGKAEDRKQLMILYSEEALRCIYSAATMPAPPSGPNNSEENYYLFLKKLIQILTGMATQLCILWGKEDGSTVRPAHFNLYLDAVMTFTTHSSLTLSHMANAIWIMLFKHDQIKTDPLLLTYVPKFVECTAPKLIKVSYTNGRPTNGTCSISDYDSEEEFNVFFHRLRMDLLEGFRHATMVAPLVTFAYVQQWLSAKITKGLTDLGYKSNPNDPVYLEWEALAQALDSVSSRILHVSERPSVQTGLQLLELCLSYSPLDPWLLSALLSCVSGLFVFLSMSTGSMEMPGVTILPRVLEKIFAALVFEGQGETKDNRSRAVKNVRRHAASLMVKIGLKYPLLLLPVFEQIHTTVLGLVQEPSQLTKMESVTLYEALLLISNHFCDYERQTRFVAEVINQGQSQFLTLGAEAFKGPIEFIRFVGLNCDPVENNLGERTLKNRADLVFCIATILSIVKRCSVPEDPDRAARGGFLAALSESGNPVYRNPASPHVIPLLPTLFALIRAMNALFTSEALAVLSEGYRSAHGLLESEKSNLLGLNSSSNDNNLADSDQTTIAPVVKMQTFLTNIHDNCYHMLGSGCHTIGRDFYQLSGLAPALLNSVFSNMEVIPDYRLRPIIRVFMKPFIYSCPPAYYETVLIPVLAHVATHMCQRLTAKWKYMTQLYESGGLDEENCTNVQEVIDDMLNRNLTRDFVDVLKVALVGGAASDASPPDLMEQDTGGMAIDTPSTRGSSIVAEVVSELGTLVLRHSSTCHSVVLCVLGALSWNDSNASLKATLLTGPIVRALAVDGSLTPAMAAHVMVAVLQGLQLHGQHEANQGSLITLGAQIYECLRPKFPNIIEVMQQIPGVNPADLQRFDEKMTVVSTKGNKVEKGKKDLFKKITNHLIGRSMGQLFRKEVKIDNLPRLDVPGKPRPLRVDDISKGPSETGLTALFASPT
;
A
#
# COMPACT_ATOMS: atom_id res chain seq x y z
N MET A 1 50.11 2.38 -44.12
CA MET A 1 50.62 1.06 -44.53
C MET A 1 51.78 0.70 -43.61
N ASP A 2 51.54 -0.37 -42.84
CA ASP A 2 52.47 -1.41 -42.36
C ASP A 2 53.38 -1.26 -41.12
N ALA A 3 53.25 -0.21 -40.30
CA ALA A 3 54.00 -0.11 -39.03
C ALA A 3 53.19 -0.37 -37.73
N GLY A 4 51.89 -0.71 -37.79
CA GLY A 4 51.02 -0.79 -36.60
C GLY A 4 50.24 -2.10 -36.39
N VAL A 5 50.23 -3.02 -37.36
CA VAL A 5 49.39 -4.24 -37.29
C VAL A 5 50.00 -5.32 -36.38
N GLY A 6 51.34 -5.37 -36.28
CA GLY A 6 52.04 -6.33 -35.43
C GLY A 6 51.88 -6.08 -33.92
N ASP A 7 51.80 -4.81 -33.52
CA ASP A 7 51.70 -4.40 -32.11
C ASP A 7 50.29 -4.68 -31.53
N VAL A 8 49.23 -4.41 -32.31
CA VAL A 8 47.84 -4.64 -31.88
C VAL A 8 47.54 -6.13 -31.65
N ALA A 9 48.04 -7.02 -32.52
CA ALA A 9 47.80 -8.46 -32.40
C ALA A 9 48.51 -9.04 -31.16
N GLN A 10 49.74 -8.61 -30.87
CA GLN A 10 50.50 -9.06 -29.71
C GLN A 10 49.86 -8.57 -28.40
N ILE A 11 49.56 -7.27 -28.29
CA ILE A 11 48.91 -6.70 -27.12
C ILE A 11 47.54 -7.34 -26.87
N SER A 12 46.79 -7.63 -27.94
CA SER A 12 45.50 -8.31 -27.82
C SER A 12 45.65 -9.74 -27.30
N ALA A 13 46.67 -10.49 -27.73
CA ALA A 13 46.94 -11.83 -27.21
C ALA A 13 47.30 -11.81 -25.71
N GLU A 14 48.07 -10.82 -25.27
CA GLU A 14 48.38 -10.62 -23.84
C GLU A 14 47.12 -10.28 -23.04
N LEU A 15 46.29 -9.35 -23.52
CA LEU A 15 45.02 -9.01 -22.89
C LEU A 15 44.06 -10.21 -22.77
N ALA A 16 43.99 -11.04 -23.81
CA ALA A 16 43.18 -12.26 -23.78
C ALA A 16 43.61 -13.20 -22.64
N GLN A 17 44.91 -13.38 -22.44
CA GLN A 17 45.44 -14.18 -21.33
C GLN A 17 45.12 -13.56 -19.97
N VAL A 18 45.29 -12.25 -19.80
CA VAL A 18 44.98 -11.54 -18.55
C VAL A 18 43.50 -11.68 -18.18
N VAL A 19 42.60 -11.61 -19.16
CA VAL A 19 41.15 -11.78 -18.95
C VAL A 19 40.80 -13.22 -18.54
N GLU A 20 41.40 -14.21 -19.18
CA GLU A 20 41.22 -15.63 -18.81
C GLU A 20 41.73 -15.93 -17.40
N VAL A 21 42.87 -15.34 -17.02
CA VAL A 21 43.39 -15.40 -15.65
C VAL A 21 42.40 -14.74 -14.68
N MET A 22 41.95 -13.51 -14.97
CA MET A 22 41.01 -12.78 -14.11
C MET A 22 39.73 -13.58 -13.82
N MET A 23 39.21 -14.30 -14.81
CA MET A 23 37.94 -15.04 -14.73
C MET A 23 38.09 -16.49 -14.25
N SER A 24 39.31 -16.98 -14.03
CA SER A 24 39.52 -18.34 -13.53
C SER A 24 39.22 -18.44 -12.02
N PRO A 25 38.44 -19.46 -11.59
CA PRO A 25 38.05 -19.62 -10.19
C PRO A 25 39.24 -20.04 -9.30
N GLY A 26 40.30 -20.62 -9.87
CA GLY A 26 41.42 -21.20 -9.12
C GLY A 26 42.53 -20.23 -8.72
N ILE A 27 42.41 -18.94 -9.03
CA ILE A 27 43.52 -17.98 -8.89
C ILE A 27 43.42 -17.20 -7.56
N PRO A 28 44.55 -16.96 -6.84
CA PRO A 28 44.57 -16.14 -5.62
C PRO A 28 44.02 -14.73 -5.83
N HIS A 29 43.42 -14.17 -4.76
CA HIS A 29 42.77 -12.85 -4.79
C HIS A 29 43.71 -11.72 -5.26
N GLU A 30 44.97 -11.74 -4.82
CA GLU A 30 45.98 -10.72 -5.17
C GLU A 30 46.28 -10.69 -6.67
N GLN A 31 46.49 -11.87 -7.29
CA GLN A 31 46.72 -11.99 -8.73
C GLN A 31 45.48 -11.61 -9.54
N ARG A 32 44.27 -11.91 -9.04
CA ARG A 32 43.02 -11.46 -9.67
C ARG A 32 42.89 -9.94 -9.63
N LEU A 33 43.25 -9.31 -8.51
CA LEU A 33 43.29 -7.84 -8.35
C LEU A 33 44.29 -7.19 -9.30
N GLU A 34 45.48 -7.78 -9.46
CA GLU A 34 46.50 -7.30 -10.39
C GLU A 34 46.02 -7.39 -11.85
N ALA A 35 45.44 -8.52 -12.24
CA ALA A 35 44.85 -8.71 -13.57
C ALA A 35 43.69 -7.72 -13.84
N TYR A 36 42.82 -7.50 -12.85
CA TYR A 36 41.75 -6.51 -12.94
C TYR A 36 42.31 -5.08 -13.09
N ALA A 37 43.28 -4.69 -12.26
CA ALA A 37 43.91 -3.38 -12.32
C ALA A 37 44.62 -3.14 -13.66
N ALA A 38 45.26 -4.17 -14.24
CA ALA A 38 45.86 -4.10 -15.57
C ALA A 38 44.82 -3.86 -16.66
N CYS A 39 43.69 -4.58 -16.61
CA CYS A 39 42.57 -4.38 -17.53
C CYS A 39 41.95 -2.97 -17.44
N GLU A 40 41.71 -2.45 -16.23
CA GLU A 40 41.17 -1.09 -16.03
C GLU A 40 42.17 -0.01 -16.47
N ARG A 41 43.46 -0.18 -16.14
CA ARG A 41 44.52 0.74 -16.61
C ARG A 41 44.59 0.79 -18.13
N PHE A 42 44.48 -0.36 -18.80
CA PHE A 42 44.45 -0.42 -20.27
C PHE A 42 43.24 0.33 -20.85
N LYS A 43 42.03 0.10 -20.29
CA LYS A 43 40.79 0.79 -20.69
C LYS A 43 40.93 2.31 -20.62
N GLU A 44 41.54 2.83 -19.55
CA GLU A 44 41.62 4.27 -19.31
C GLU A 44 42.73 4.97 -20.10
N SER A 45 43.91 4.34 -20.24
CA SER A 45 45.12 5.03 -20.69
C SER A 45 45.59 4.68 -22.11
N SER A 46 45.24 3.52 -22.66
CA SER A 46 45.83 3.03 -23.92
C SER A 46 45.20 3.69 -25.16
N PRO A 47 45.97 4.29 -26.09
CA PRO A 47 45.44 4.82 -27.34
C PRO A 47 44.90 3.72 -28.28
N LEU A 48 45.37 2.48 -28.12
CA LEU A 48 45.01 1.33 -28.97
C LEU A 48 43.73 0.62 -28.49
N CYS A 49 43.06 1.12 -27.44
CA CYS A 49 41.93 0.44 -26.80
C CYS A 49 40.81 0.03 -27.77
N ALA A 50 40.45 0.88 -28.74
CA ALA A 50 39.41 0.55 -29.73
C ALA A 50 39.88 -0.50 -30.75
N GLN A 51 41.16 -0.50 -31.11
CA GLN A 51 41.74 -1.41 -32.10
C GLN A 51 41.94 -2.81 -31.52
N CYS A 52 42.47 -2.91 -30.29
CA CYS A 52 42.55 -4.16 -29.53
C CYS A 52 41.15 -4.69 -29.21
N GLY A 53 40.21 -3.82 -28.81
CA GLY A 53 38.81 -4.21 -28.58
C GLY A 53 38.17 -4.87 -29.80
N LEU A 54 38.34 -4.26 -30.99
CA LEU A 54 37.86 -4.83 -32.25
C LEU A 54 38.53 -6.17 -32.57
N PHE A 55 39.86 -6.29 -32.39
CA PHE A 55 40.59 -7.53 -32.66
C PHE A 55 40.08 -8.68 -31.77
N LEU A 56 39.86 -8.42 -30.48
CA LEU A 56 39.34 -9.40 -29.52
C LEU A 56 37.88 -9.79 -29.78
N ALA A 57 37.07 -8.86 -30.30
CA ALA A 57 35.64 -9.09 -30.57
C ALA A 57 35.39 -9.97 -31.81
N GLN A 58 36.37 -10.11 -32.71
CA GLN A 58 36.23 -10.88 -33.95
C GLN A 58 36.09 -12.38 -33.70
N LYS A 59 35.37 -13.05 -34.62
CA LYS A 59 35.23 -14.50 -34.67
C LYS A 59 36.53 -15.14 -35.20
N TYR A 60 37.43 -15.49 -34.30
CA TYR A 60 38.61 -16.30 -34.61
C TYR A 60 38.44 -17.73 -34.08
N VAL A 61 38.97 -18.71 -34.82
CA VAL A 61 39.04 -20.12 -34.40
C VAL A 61 39.88 -20.16 -33.12
N ASN A 62 39.24 -20.40 -31.96
CA ASN A 62 39.78 -20.44 -30.59
C ASN A 62 39.64 -19.17 -29.71
N SER A 63 38.86 -18.16 -30.09
CA SER A 63 38.56 -17.04 -29.16
C SER A 63 37.44 -17.40 -28.20
N SER A 64 37.71 -17.35 -26.90
CA SER A 64 36.74 -17.55 -25.82
C SER A 64 35.66 -16.47 -25.82
N SER A 65 34.41 -16.83 -25.48
CA SER A 65 33.30 -15.87 -25.35
C SER A 65 33.62 -14.78 -24.32
N VAL A 66 34.34 -15.12 -23.26
CA VAL A 66 34.80 -14.19 -22.22
C VAL A 66 35.70 -13.10 -22.83
N VAL A 67 36.63 -13.49 -23.68
CA VAL A 67 37.58 -12.59 -24.35
C VAL A 67 36.86 -11.70 -25.37
N ARG A 68 35.93 -12.27 -26.16
CA ARG A 68 35.09 -11.51 -27.10
C ARG A 68 34.23 -10.48 -26.38
N HIS A 69 33.62 -10.86 -25.25
CA HIS A 69 32.84 -9.95 -24.42
C HIS A 69 33.69 -8.80 -23.87
N PHE A 70 34.90 -9.08 -23.40
CA PHE A 70 35.83 -8.04 -22.96
C PHE A 70 36.24 -7.11 -24.11
N GLY A 71 36.50 -7.63 -25.30
CA GLY A 71 36.77 -6.83 -26.50
C GLY A 71 35.66 -5.82 -26.81
N LEU A 72 34.39 -6.28 -26.76
CA LEU A 72 33.22 -5.42 -26.91
C LEU A 72 33.10 -4.40 -25.76
N GLN A 73 33.45 -4.78 -24.53
CA GLN A 73 33.50 -3.86 -23.38
C GLN A 73 34.54 -2.74 -23.58
N LEU A 74 35.70 -3.05 -24.18
CA LEU A 74 36.71 -2.03 -24.53
C LEU A 74 36.18 -1.04 -25.57
N MET A 75 35.51 -1.55 -26.61
CA MET A 75 34.86 -0.71 -27.63
C MET A 75 33.78 0.17 -26.99
N GLU A 76 32.93 -0.40 -26.14
CA GLU A 76 31.89 0.31 -25.40
C GLU A 76 32.49 1.43 -24.54
N HIS A 77 33.58 1.15 -23.81
CA HIS A 77 34.28 2.14 -22.98
C HIS A 77 34.84 3.31 -23.82
N CYS A 78 35.43 3.02 -24.99
CA CYS A 78 35.94 4.05 -25.90
C CYS A 78 34.82 4.97 -26.37
N VAL A 79 33.71 4.40 -26.83
CA VAL A 79 32.52 5.17 -27.23
C VAL A 79 31.96 5.94 -26.05
N LYS A 80 31.91 5.34 -24.86
CA LYS A 80 31.34 6.01 -23.68
C LYS A 80 32.12 7.26 -23.26
N TYR A 81 33.42 7.10 -22.99
CA TYR A 81 34.18 8.12 -22.26
C TYR A 81 35.18 8.89 -23.12
N ARG A 82 35.62 8.35 -24.25
CA ARG A 82 36.70 8.95 -25.06
C ARG A 82 36.21 9.54 -26.39
N TRP A 83 34.97 9.27 -26.78
CA TRP A 83 34.42 9.66 -28.09
C TRP A 83 34.59 11.13 -28.46
N THR A 84 34.44 12.05 -27.51
CA THR A 84 34.58 13.50 -27.76
C THR A 84 36.02 13.90 -28.10
N GLN A 85 37.01 13.15 -27.57
CA GLN A 85 38.44 13.37 -27.80
C GLN A 85 38.95 12.68 -29.07
N MET A 86 38.15 11.79 -29.68
CA MET A 86 38.53 11.05 -30.88
C MET A 86 38.38 11.90 -32.15
N SER A 87 39.30 11.70 -33.08
CA SER A 87 39.26 12.30 -34.40
C SER A 87 38.14 11.68 -35.26
N GLN A 88 37.64 12.42 -36.26
CA GLN A 88 36.61 11.92 -37.17
C GLN A 88 36.98 10.58 -37.87
N PRO A 89 38.21 10.34 -38.37
CA PRO A 89 38.55 9.05 -38.98
C PRO A 89 38.52 7.90 -37.96
N GLU A 90 38.88 8.12 -36.70
CA GLU A 90 38.78 7.08 -35.66
C GLU A 90 37.32 6.74 -35.33
N LYS A 91 36.43 7.75 -35.28
CA LYS A 91 34.99 7.54 -35.10
C LYS A 91 34.40 6.72 -36.25
N LEU A 92 34.73 7.07 -37.49
CA LEU A 92 34.32 6.32 -38.69
C LEU A 92 34.86 4.89 -38.65
N PHE A 93 36.12 4.70 -38.25
CA PHE A 93 36.71 3.37 -38.09
C PHE A 93 35.94 2.50 -37.09
N ILE A 94 35.62 3.02 -35.90
CA ILE A 94 34.84 2.25 -34.91
C ILE A 94 33.45 1.94 -35.45
N LYS A 95 32.78 2.94 -36.03
CA LYS A 95 31.43 2.83 -36.57
C LYS A 95 31.32 1.77 -37.66
N GLU A 96 32.16 1.85 -38.69
CA GLU A 96 32.16 0.90 -39.80
C GLU A 96 32.46 -0.53 -39.33
N ASN A 97 33.43 -0.70 -38.43
CA ASN A 97 33.79 -2.02 -37.93
C ASN A 97 32.75 -2.61 -36.98
N ALA A 98 32.12 -1.80 -36.13
CA ALA A 98 31.00 -2.25 -35.30
C ALA A 98 29.78 -2.66 -36.16
N MET A 99 29.49 -1.93 -37.23
CA MET A 99 28.43 -2.32 -38.19
C MET A 99 28.81 -3.59 -38.98
N LYS A 100 30.08 -3.78 -39.33
CA LYS A 100 30.57 -5.05 -39.91
C LYS A 100 30.42 -6.21 -38.93
N LEU A 101 30.73 -6.00 -37.64
CA LEU A 101 30.51 -7.01 -36.60
C LEU A 101 29.02 -7.37 -36.47
N LEU A 102 28.13 -6.38 -36.58
CA LEU A 102 26.68 -6.63 -36.59
C LEU A 102 26.23 -7.41 -37.82
N GLN A 103 26.85 -7.21 -38.98
CA GLN A 103 26.48 -7.90 -40.22
C GLN A 103 26.99 -9.34 -40.25
N ASP A 104 28.28 -9.56 -39.99
CA ASP A 104 28.94 -10.86 -40.24
C ASP A 104 29.81 -11.35 -39.06
N GLY A 105 29.84 -10.63 -37.93
CA GLY A 105 30.76 -10.88 -36.80
C GLY A 105 30.24 -11.78 -35.68
N THR A 106 28.99 -12.24 -35.75
CA THR A 106 28.41 -13.19 -34.80
C THR A 106 28.33 -14.60 -35.34
N GLU A 107 28.45 -15.58 -34.45
CA GLU A 107 28.18 -16.99 -34.68
C GLU A 107 26.71 -17.23 -35.15
N PRO A 108 26.43 -18.40 -35.76
CA PRO A 108 25.06 -18.78 -36.13
C PRO A 108 24.09 -18.64 -34.95
N PHE A 109 22.82 -18.36 -35.25
CA PHE A 109 21.79 -17.94 -34.28
C PHE A 109 21.72 -18.76 -32.99
N MET A 110 21.86 -20.08 -33.11
CA MET A 110 21.75 -21.05 -32.01
C MET A 110 23.09 -21.34 -31.30
N GLN A 111 24.22 -20.81 -31.80
CA GLN A 111 25.57 -21.05 -31.27
C GLN A 111 26.15 -19.80 -30.58
N GLU A 112 25.66 -18.61 -30.91
CA GLU A 112 26.13 -17.36 -30.28
C GLU A 112 25.51 -17.17 -28.90
N GLU A 113 26.36 -16.84 -27.94
CA GLU A 113 25.97 -16.55 -26.56
C GLU A 113 25.19 -15.23 -26.45
N THR A 114 24.14 -15.21 -25.62
CA THR A 114 23.26 -14.04 -25.47
C THR A 114 24.00 -12.80 -24.96
N HIS A 115 24.98 -12.98 -24.07
CA HIS A 115 25.76 -11.89 -23.51
C HIS A 115 26.68 -11.20 -24.54
N ILE A 116 27.08 -11.89 -25.62
CA ILE A 116 27.83 -11.29 -26.74
C ILE A 116 26.92 -10.39 -27.56
N LYS A 117 25.71 -10.87 -27.87
CA LYS A 117 24.68 -10.09 -28.57
C LYS A 117 24.32 -8.83 -27.77
N ASP A 118 24.15 -8.97 -26.46
CA ASP A 118 23.94 -7.85 -25.54
C ASP A 118 25.09 -6.84 -25.60
N ALA A 119 26.35 -7.28 -25.46
CA ALA A 119 27.51 -6.40 -25.47
C ALA A 119 27.68 -5.66 -26.80
N LEU A 120 27.45 -6.32 -27.94
CA LEU A 120 27.50 -5.67 -29.25
C LEU A 120 26.37 -4.63 -29.40
N SER A 121 25.16 -4.96 -28.94
CA SER A 121 24.04 -4.02 -28.92
C SER A 121 24.36 -2.75 -28.11
N ARG A 122 25.07 -2.88 -26.98
CA ARG A 122 25.53 -1.73 -26.16
C ARG A 122 26.43 -0.81 -26.95
N VAL A 123 27.46 -1.35 -27.60
CA VAL A 123 28.40 -0.55 -28.39
C VAL A 123 27.65 0.28 -29.42
N ILE A 124 26.71 -0.34 -30.14
CA ILE A 124 25.94 0.32 -31.20
C ILE A 124 25.00 1.38 -30.64
N VAL A 125 24.25 1.07 -29.58
CA VAL A 125 23.34 2.03 -28.93
C VAL A 125 24.12 3.22 -28.36
N GLU A 126 25.31 3.02 -27.81
CA GLU A 126 26.18 4.12 -27.38
C GLU A 126 26.59 5.03 -28.55
N MET A 127 26.90 4.48 -29.73
CA MET A 127 27.19 5.29 -30.92
C MET A 127 25.94 6.03 -31.42
N ILE A 128 24.78 5.36 -31.45
CA ILE A 128 23.49 5.98 -31.83
C ILE A 128 23.21 7.19 -30.94
N LYS A 129 23.37 7.05 -29.62
CA LYS A 129 23.18 8.13 -28.65
C LYS A 129 24.04 9.37 -28.94
N ARG A 130 25.20 9.21 -29.60
CA ARG A 130 26.15 10.29 -29.92
C ARG A 130 25.95 10.89 -31.30
N GLU A 131 25.59 10.10 -32.30
CA GLU A 131 25.55 10.55 -33.70
C GLU A 131 24.15 10.63 -34.32
N TRP A 132 23.21 9.77 -33.93
CA TRP A 132 21.85 9.75 -34.50
C TRP A 132 20.90 10.76 -33.82
N PRO A 133 20.16 11.60 -34.56
CA PRO A 133 19.89 11.51 -36.00
C PRO A 133 20.77 12.35 -36.95
N GLN A 134 21.37 13.45 -36.50
CA GLN A 134 21.96 14.47 -37.39
C GLN A 134 23.18 13.96 -38.18
N GLN A 135 24.05 13.19 -37.54
CA GLN A 135 25.31 12.71 -38.14
C GLN A 135 25.19 11.29 -38.70
N TRP A 136 24.05 10.63 -38.54
CA TRP A 136 23.80 9.28 -39.03
C TRP A 136 22.39 9.11 -39.61
N PRO A 137 22.00 9.87 -40.65
CA PRO A 137 20.65 9.82 -41.20
C PRO A 137 20.28 8.46 -41.81
N THR A 138 21.26 7.67 -42.26
CA THR A 138 21.08 6.36 -42.90
C THR A 138 20.89 5.20 -41.91
N LEU A 139 20.93 5.45 -40.60
CA LEU A 139 20.90 4.40 -39.56
C LEU A 139 19.76 3.39 -39.75
N LEU A 140 18.51 3.86 -39.91
CA LEU A 140 17.35 2.97 -40.02
C LEU A 140 17.42 2.08 -41.26
N ALA A 141 17.92 2.61 -42.38
CA ALA A 141 18.14 1.84 -43.60
C ALA A 141 19.25 0.79 -43.43
N GLU A 142 20.34 1.15 -42.77
CA GLU A 142 21.45 0.22 -42.47
C GLU A 142 21.00 -0.93 -41.54
N LEU A 143 20.22 -0.61 -40.50
CA LEU A 143 19.65 -1.62 -39.60
C LEU A 143 18.65 -2.53 -40.34
N SER A 144 17.79 -1.98 -41.19
CA SER A 144 16.87 -2.79 -42.00
C SER A 144 17.62 -3.69 -43.00
N HIS A 145 18.75 -3.25 -43.56
CA HIS A 145 19.58 -4.07 -44.45
C HIS A 145 20.28 -5.20 -43.70
N ALA A 146 20.72 -4.96 -42.46
CA ALA A 146 21.33 -6.02 -41.66
C ALA A 146 20.36 -7.17 -41.37
N CYS A 147 19.07 -6.90 -41.16
CA CYS A 147 18.06 -7.95 -40.96
C CYS A 147 17.94 -8.92 -42.14
N THR A 148 18.31 -8.51 -43.36
CA THR A 148 18.24 -9.41 -44.54
C THR A 148 19.38 -10.43 -44.58
N ARG A 149 20.34 -10.37 -43.65
CA ARG A 149 21.51 -11.27 -43.58
C ARG A 149 21.23 -12.57 -42.83
N GLY A 150 20.23 -12.59 -41.94
CA GLY A 150 19.88 -13.77 -41.16
C GLY A 150 19.11 -13.45 -39.87
N GLU A 151 18.77 -14.52 -39.13
CA GLU A 151 18.00 -14.44 -37.88
C GLU A 151 18.83 -13.80 -36.76
N SER A 152 20.14 -14.09 -36.68
CA SER A 152 21.08 -13.49 -35.70
C SER A 152 21.14 -11.97 -35.82
N GLN A 153 21.27 -11.48 -37.05
CA GLN A 153 21.36 -10.06 -37.34
C GLN A 153 20.03 -9.37 -37.05
N THR A 154 18.92 -10.04 -37.35
CA THR A 154 17.58 -9.52 -37.02
C THR A 154 17.39 -9.39 -35.51
N GLU A 155 17.74 -10.41 -34.72
CA GLU A 155 17.70 -10.34 -33.25
C GLU A 155 18.59 -9.22 -32.69
N LEU A 156 19.83 -9.08 -33.19
CA LEU A 156 20.74 -8.00 -32.78
C LEU A 156 20.15 -6.62 -33.03
N VAL A 157 19.57 -6.39 -34.21
CA VAL A 157 18.92 -5.11 -34.55
C VAL A 157 17.75 -4.83 -33.62
N LEU A 158 16.97 -5.85 -33.26
CA LEU A 158 15.85 -5.70 -32.32
C LEU A 158 16.34 -5.37 -30.90
N LEU A 159 17.42 -6.01 -30.43
CA LEU A 159 18.08 -5.65 -29.16
C LEU A 159 18.59 -4.21 -29.15
N VAL A 160 19.13 -3.72 -30.28
CA VAL A 160 19.53 -2.31 -30.44
C VAL A 160 18.32 -1.38 -30.30
N PHE A 161 17.19 -1.68 -30.95
CA PHE A 161 15.96 -0.87 -30.80
C PHE A 161 15.42 -0.90 -29.38
N LEU A 162 15.30 -2.09 -28.77
CA LEU A 162 14.78 -2.27 -27.42
C LEU A 162 15.59 -1.42 -26.43
N ARG A 163 16.91 -1.58 -26.42
CA ARG A 163 17.80 -0.87 -25.50
C ARG A 163 17.83 0.63 -25.74
N LEU A 164 17.76 1.07 -27.01
CA LEU A 164 17.68 2.50 -27.33
C LEU A 164 16.42 3.13 -26.72
N VAL A 165 15.27 2.46 -26.83
CA VAL A 165 14.01 2.95 -26.29
C VAL A 165 13.97 2.88 -24.76
N GLU A 166 14.54 1.84 -24.16
CA GLU A 166 14.73 1.77 -22.71
C GLU A 166 15.52 2.98 -22.19
N ASP A 167 16.65 3.31 -22.80
CA ASP A 167 17.50 4.43 -22.39
C ASP A 167 16.84 5.80 -22.60
N VAL A 168 16.08 5.97 -23.69
CA VAL A 168 15.58 7.29 -24.13
C VAL A 168 14.18 7.58 -23.60
N ALA A 169 13.27 6.61 -23.63
CA ALA A 169 11.85 6.80 -23.35
C ALA A 169 11.44 6.25 -21.98
N LEU A 170 11.83 5.02 -21.63
CA LEU A 170 11.35 4.33 -20.43
C LEU A 170 12.14 4.73 -19.18
N LEU A 171 13.44 4.45 -19.16
CA LEU A 171 14.33 4.70 -18.01
C LEU A 171 14.91 6.11 -18.00
N GLN A 172 14.92 6.79 -19.16
CA GLN A 172 15.43 8.15 -19.31
C GLN A 172 16.87 8.33 -18.78
N THR A 173 17.73 7.34 -19.01
CA THR A 173 19.11 7.25 -18.48
C THR A 173 20.10 8.16 -19.20
N LEU A 174 19.68 8.79 -20.30
CA LEU A 174 20.54 9.68 -21.07
C LEU A 174 20.88 10.97 -20.31
N GLU A 175 22.17 11.17 -20.01
CA GLU A 175 22.65 12.33 -19.25
C GLU A 175 22.34 13.68 -19.94
N SER A 176 22.45 13.75 -21.27
CA SER A 176 22.07 14.96 -22.02
C SER A 176 20.57 14.99 -22.32
N ASN A 177 19.85 15.84 -21.57
CA ASN A 177 18.42 16.10 -21.78
C ASN A 177 18.08 16.60 -23.20
N GLN A 178 18.95 17.41 -23.81
CA GLN A 178 18.72 17.92 -25.17
C GLN A 178 18.88 16.78 -26.18
N ARG A 179 19.97 16.01 -26.07
CA ARG A 179 20.21 14.88 -26.96
C ARG A 179 19.08 13.85 -26.89
N ARG A 180 18.59 13.58 -25.68
CA ARG A 180 17.43 12.70 -25.45
C ARG A 180 16.20 13.19 -26.21
N LYS A 181 15.90 14.50 -26.13
CA LYS A 181 14.77 15.10 -26.86
C LYS A 181 14.94 14.97 -28.37
N ASP A 182 16.16 15.17 -28.89
CA ASP A 182 16.42 15.03 -30.32
C ASP A 182 16.19 13.59 -30.80
N ILE A 183 16.69 12.60 -30.06
CA ILE A 183 16.50 11.16 -30.35
C ILE A 183 15.02 10.77 -30.22
N TYR A 184 14.35 11.21 -29.16
CA TYR A 184 12.92 10.98 -28.95
C TYR A 184 12.08 11.58 -30.10
N GLN A 185 12.41 12.80 -30.53
CA GLN A 185 11.76 13.45 -31.66
C GLN A 185 12.03 12.71 -32.97
N ALA A 186 13.25 12.21 -33.18
CA ALA A 186 13.60 11.40 -34.36
C ALA A 186 12.84 10.08 -34.40
N LEU A 187 12.75 9.37 -33.27
CA LEU A 187 11.90 8.17 -33.13
C LEU A 187 10.45 8.50 -33.49
N THR A 188 9.90 9.56 -32.90
CA THR A 188 8.51 9.98 -33.15
C THR A 188 8.26 10.32 -34.63
N THR A 189 9.25 10.96 -35.28
CA THR A 189 9.14 11.35 -36.70
C THR A 189 9.15 10.13 -37.63
N ASN A 190 10.00 9.14 -37.34
CA ASN A 190 10.12 7.90 -38.13
C ASN A 190 9.23 6.76 -37.61
N MET A 191 8.29 7.04 -36.69
CA MET A 191 7.56 6.00 -35.95
C MET A 191 6.68 5.14 -36.88
N ALA A 192 6.08 5.75 -37.90
CA ALA A 192 5.29 5.01 -38.90
C ALA A 192 6.16 3.97 -39.64
N GLU A 193 7.35 4.36 -40.07
CA GLU A 193 8.30 3.46 -40.74
C GLU A 193 8.78 2.34 -39.81
N ILE A 194 9.08 2.67 -38.54
CA ILE A 194 9.50 1.70 -37.52
C ILE A 194 8.40 0.67 -37.23
N PHE A 195 7.14 1.10 -37.12
CA PHE A 195 6.02 0.18 -36.90
C PHE A 195 5.77 -0.72 -38.12
N THR A 196 5.78 -0.16 -39.34
CA THR A 196 5.69 -0.96 -40.57
C THR A 196 6.84 -1.96 -40.67
N PHE A 197 8.05 -1.57 -40.26
CA PHE A 197 9.21 -2.46 -40.17
C PHE A 197 8.98 -3.64 -39.22
N PHE A 198 8.49 -3.40 -38.01
CA PHE A 198 8.20 -4.49 -37.05
C PHE A 198 7.10 -5.42 -37.53
N LEU A 199 6.01 -4.88 -38.08
CA LEU A 199 4.91 -5.69 -38.62
C LEU A 199 5.38 -6.59 -39.77
N ARG A 200 6.19 -6.03 -40.69
CA ARG A 200 6.80 -6.80 -41.79
C ARG A 200 7.67 -7.94 -41.26
N LEU A 201 8.47 -7.72 -40.22
CA LEU A 201 9.31 -8.78 -39.63
C LEU A 201 8.46 -9.89 -39.00
N ILE A 202 7.40 -9.54 -38.28
CA ILE A 202 6.47 -10.54 -37.71
C ILE A 202 5.89 -11.40 -38.83
N GLU A 203 5.33 -10.78 -39.86
CA GLU A 203 4.71 -11.51 -40.97
C GLU A 203 5.71 -12.41 -41.69
N GLN A 204 6.88 -11.88 -42.07
CA GLN A 204 7.91 -12.64 -42.79
C GLN A 204 8.42 -13.85 -42.00
N HIS A 205 8.81 -13.65 -40.74
CA HIS A 205 9.36 -14.74 -39.93
C HIS A 205 8.27 -15.71 -39.47
N PHE A 206 7.03 -15.25 -39.27
CA PHE A 206 5.92 -16.15 -38.94
C PHE A 206 5.54 -17.06 -40.12
N THR A 207 5.53 -16.56 -41.36
CA THR A 207 5.31 -17.39 -42.55
C THR A 207 6.42 -18.44 -42.69
N LYS A 208 7.69 -18.05 -42.59
CA LYS A 208 8.82 -19.00 -42.62
C LYS A 208 8.78 -20.02 -41.48
N PHE A 209 8.37 -19.60 -40.29
CA PHE A 209 8.13 -20.49 -39.16
C PHE A 209 7.09 -21.56 -39.49
N GLN A 210 5.96 -21.18 -40.08
CA GLN A 210 4.91 -22.13 -40.48
C GLN A 210 5.40 -23.10 -41.55
N GLU A 211 6.10 -22.60 -42.57
CA GLU A 211 6.69 -23.41 -43.64
C GLU A 211 7.68 -24.43 -43.07
N ALA A 212 8.67 -23.99 -42.28
CA ALA A 212 9.67 -24.86 -41.66
C ALA A 212 9.03 -25.90 -40.70
N ASN A 213 7.99 -25.50 -39.96
CA ASN A 213 7.27 -26.40 -39.06
C ASN A 213 6.47 -27.46 -39.83
N SER A 214 5.88 -27.10 -40.98
CA SER A 214 5.20 -28.05 -41.86
C SER A 214 6.14 -29.06 -42.51
N LEU A 215 7.39 -28.65 -42.75
CA LEU A 215 8.47 -29.48 -43.31
C LEU A 215 9.23 -30.30 -42.25
N GLY A 216 8.93 -30.11 -40.95
CA GLY A 216 9.62 -30.79 -39.85
C GLY A 216 11.04 -30.27 -39.54
N HIS A 217 11.43 -29.11 -40.07
CA HIS A 217 12.73 -28.49 -39.82
C HIS A 217 12.75 -27.75 -38.47
N VAL A 218 12.84 -28.51 -37.38
CA VAL A 218 12.70 -27.99 -36.00
C VAL A 218 13.66 -26.84 -35.69
N ASN A 219 14.92 -26.91 -36.12
CA ASN A 219 15.92 -25.88 -35.82
C ASN A 219 15.64 -24.55 -36.54
N GLU A 220 15.25 -24.63 -37.81
CA GLU A 220 14.91 -23.46 -38.65
C GLU A 220 13.60 -22.81 -38.17
N ALA A 221 12.59 -23.63 -37.84
CA ALA A 221 11.37 -23.16 -37.21
C ALA A 221 11.68 -22.49 -35.87
N THR A 222 12.49 -23.08 -35.01
CA THR A 222 12.86 -22.48 -33.71
C THR A 222 13.57 -21.13 -33.88
N ALA A 223 14.45 -21.00 -34.88
CA ALA A 223 15.14 -19.75 -35.17
C ALA A 223 14.17 -18.64 -35.59
N HIS A 224 13.30 -18.89 -36.58
CA HIS A 224 12.28 -17.93 -37.00
C HIS A 224 11.28 -17.61 -35.88
N GLY A 225 10.89 -18.61 -35.09
CA GLY A 225 10.00 -18.42 -33.94
C GLY A 225 10.59 -17.50 -32.88
N LYS A 226 11.87 -17.68 -32.52
CA LYS A 226 12.56 -16.79 -31.58
C LYS A 226 12.65 -15.35 -32.09
N VAL A 227 12.90 -15.13 -33.38
CA VAL A 227 12.88 -13.77 -33.95
C VAL A 227 11.52 -13.11 -33.73
N VAL A 228 10.40 -13.78 -34.01
CA VAL A 228 9.06 -13.23 -33.76
C VAL A 228 8.87 -12.88 -32.28
N GLN A 229 9.31 -13.74 -31.35
CA GLN A 229 9.25 -13.45 -29.91
C GLN A 229 10.04 -12.18 -29.55
N VAL A 230 11.24 -12.00 -30.10
CA VAL A 230 12.07 -10.81 -29.85
C VAL A 230 11.45 -9.56 -30.47
N VAL A 231 10.80 -9.65 -31.65
CA VAL A 231 10.06 -8.50 -32.23
C VAL A 231 8.92 -8.09 -31.30
N LEU A 232 8.15 -9.05 -30.76
CA LEU A 232 7.06 -8.76 -29.83
C LEU A 232 7.56 -8.13 -28.52
N LEU A 233 8.65 -8.66 -27.95
CA LEU A 233 9.31 -8.07 -26.78
C LEU A 233 9.81 -6.65 -27.06
N THR A 234 10.36 -6.41 -28.24
CA THR A 234 10.80 -5.07 -28.66
C THR A 234 9.61 -4.13 -28.75
N LEU A 235 8.52 -4.56 -29.40
CA LEU A 235 7.28 -3.78 -29.51
C LEU A 235 6.69 -3.42 -28.16
N THR A 236 6.74 -4.30 -27.16
CA THR A 236 6.32 -4.02 -25.78
C THR A 236 6.94 -2.72 -25.25
N GLY A 237 8.23 -2.47 -25.53
CA GLY A 237 8.94 -1.24 -25.13
C GLY A 237 8.50 0.03 -25.88
N PHE A 238 7.86 -0.09 -27.04
CA PHE A 238 7.33 1.03 -27.82
C PHE A 238 5.87 1.33 -27.49
N VAL A 239 5.02 0.29 -27.43
CA VAL A 239 3.55 0.43 -27.37
C VAL A 239 3.04 1.11 -26.11
N GLU A 240 3.87 1.35 -25.09
CA GLU A 240 3.47 2.09 -23.88
C GLU A 240 3.34 3.60 -24.13
N TRP A 241 4.29 4.22 -24.84
CA TRP A 241 4.45 5.68 -24.89
C TRP A 241 4.21 6.29 -26.27
N VAL A 242 4.24 5.50 -27.35
CA VAL A 242 3.99 5.99 -28.72
C VAL A 242 2.57 6.51 -28.87
N SER A 243 2.32 7.35 -29.88
CA SER A 243 0.95 7.80 -30.19
C SER A 243 0.05 6.61 -30.54
N ILE A 244 -1.18 6.60 -30.03
CA ILE A 244 -2.16 5.53 -30.28
C ILE A 244 -2.44 5.36 -31.79
N ALA A 245 -2.28 6.43 -32.58
CA ALA A 245 -2.45 6.41 -34.02
C ALA A 245 -1.55 5.38 -34.73
N HIS A 246 -0.36 5.08 -34.18
CA HIS A 246 0.53 4.05 -34.75
C HIS A 246 0.10 2.63 -34.36
N VAL A 247 -0.43 2.45 -33.14
CA VAL A 247 -0.99 1.16 -32.68
C VAL A 247 -2.27 0.82 -33.46
N MET A 248 -3.05 1.84 -33.78
CA MET A 248 -4.32 1.76 -34.50
C MET A 248 -4.18 1.97 -36.02
N ALA A 249 -2.95 2.05 -36.53
CA ALA A 249 -2.70 2.13 -37.97
C ALA A 249 -3.26 0.90 -38.68
N GLU A 250 -3.67 1.07 -39.95
CA GLU A 250 -4.28 0.01 -40.76
C GLU A 250 -5.43 -0.70 -40.03
N ASP A 251 -6.36 0.08 -39.46
CA ASP A 251 -7.53 -0.41 -38.71
C ASP A 251 -7.17 -1.36 -37.54
N GLY A 252 -6.05 -1.08 -36.87
CA GLY A 252 -5.60 -1.86 -35.71
C GLY A 252 -5.01 -3.22 -36.07
N ARG A 253 -4.36 -3.36 -37.23
CA ARG A 253 -3.70 -4.60 -37.69
C ARG A 253 -2.79 -5.23 -36.63
N LEU A 254 -2.04 -4.41 -35.87
CA LEU A 254 -1.20 -4.90 -34.77
C LEU A 254 -2.02 -5.67 -33.72
N LEU A 255 -3.16 -5.11 -33.30
CA LEU A 255 -4.04 -5.75 -32.31
C LEU A 255 -4.62 -7.05 -32.83
N GLN A 256 -4.99 -7.10 -34.11
CA GLN A 256 -5.48 -8.32 -34.75
C GLN A 256 -4.41 -9.42 -34.76
N ILE A 257 -3.16 -9.07 -35.14
CA ILE A 257 -2.02 -9.99 -35.10
C ILE A 257 -1.78 -10.51 -33.68
N LEU A 258 -1.74 -9.61 -32.69
CA LEU A 258 -1.54 -9.99 -31.29
C LEU A 258 -2.61 -10.98 -30.82
N CYS A 259 -3.88 -10.70 -31.10
CA CYS A 259 -5.00 -11.59 -30.75
C CYS A 259 -4.85 -12.97 -31.40
N VAL A 260 -4.49 -13.06 -32.67
CA VAL A 260 -4.27 -14.35 -33.36
C VAL A 260 -3.10 -15.12 -32.73
N LEU A 261 -2.01 -14.43 -32.38
CA LEU A 261 -0.83 -15.04 -31.75
C LEU A 261 -1.10 -15.59 -30.35
N LEU A 262 -2.14 -15.12 -29.64
CA LEU A 262 -2.56 -15.70 -28.36
C LEU A 262 -2.96 -17.18 -28.48
N GLY A 263 -3.42 -17.62 -29.65
CA GLY A 263 -3.81 -19.02 -29.90
C GLY A 263 -2.62 -19.95 -30.19
N ASN A 264 -1.39 -19.43 -30.26
CA ASN A 264 -0.20 -20.24 -30.56
C ASN A 264 0.69 -20.38 -29.31
N PRO A 265 0.95 -21.60 -28.80
CA PRO A 265 1.74 -21.81 -27.59
C PRO A 265 3.15 -21.18 -27.60
N THR A 266 3.77 -21.05 -28.78
CA THR A 266 5.10 -20.46 -28.94
C THR A 266 5.09 -18.94 -28.78
N PHE A 267 3.99 -18.26 -29.10
CA PHE A 267 3.91 -16.79 -29.17
C PHE A 267 2.98 -16.18 -28.12
N GLN A 268 2.16 -16.98 -27.44
CA GLN A 268 1.10 -16.53 -26.53
C GLN A 268 1.62 -15.60 -25.42
N CYS A 269 2.77 -15.89 -24.80
CA CYS A 269 3.32 -15.07 -23.71
C CYS A 269 3.83 -13.69 -24.19
N PRO A 270 4.73 -13.59 -25.18
CA PRO A 270 5.16 -12.29 -25.70
C PRO A 270 4.02 -11.47 -26.32
N ALA A 271 3.07 -12.12 -27.00
CA ALA A 271 1.90 -11.44 -27.56
C ALA A 271 1.00 -10.87 -26.45
N ALA A 272 0.75 -11.66 -25.39
CA ALA A 272 -0.03 -11.21 -24.24
C ALA A 272 0.65 -10.04 -23.52
N GLU A 273 1.98 -10.06 -23.40
CA GLU A 273 2.72 -8.97 -22.76
C GLU A 273 2.63 -7.65 -23.53
N CYS A 274 2.77 -7.71 -24.85
CA CYS A 274 2.60 -6.54 -25.70
C CYS A 274 1.16 -6.01 -25.64
N LEU A 275 0.15 -6.89 -25.72
CA LEU A 275 -1.26 -6.51 -25.62
C LEU A 275 -1.60 -5.92 -24.23
N LEU A 276 -1.00 -6.47 -23.16
CA LEU A 276 -1.18 -5.98 -21.80
C LEU A 276 -0.73 -4.52 -21.65
N GLN A 277 0.42 -4.16 -22.24
CA GLN A 277 0.88 -2.77 -22.23
C GLN A 277 -0.09 -1.86 -22.97
N ILE A 278 -0.67 -2.31 -24.10
CA ILE A 278 -1.63 -1.53 -24.88
C ILE A 278 -2.92 -1.26 -24.10
N VAL A 279 -3.51 -2.28 -23.48
CA VAL A 279 -4.79 -2.11 -22.75
C VAL A 279 -4.64 -1.31 -21.46
N ASN A 280 -3.45 -1.28 -20.86
CA ASN A 280 -3.15 -0.50 -19.66
C ASN A 280 -2.71 0.94 -19.96
N ARG A 281 -2.76 1.36 -21.23
CA ARG A 281 -2.38 2.72 -21.64
C ARG A 281 -3.18 3.79 -20.89
N LYS A 282 -2.44 4.78 -20.41
CA LYS A 282 -2.97 6.01 -19.82
C LYS A 282 -3.03 7.10 -20.90
N GLY A 283 -4.06 7.93 -20.89
CA GLY A 283 -4.25 8.93 -21.95
C GLY A 283 -5.60 9.62 -21.92
N LYS A 284 -5.86 10.40 -22.96
CA LYS A 284 -7.16 11.07 -23.17
C LYS A 284 -8.25 10.03 -23.47
N ALA A 285 -9.51 10.39 -23.21
CA ALA A 285 -10.65 9.52 -23.51
C ALA A 285 -10.76 9.16 -25.00
N GLU A 286 -10.51 10.13 -25.89
CA GLU A 286 -10.52 9.95 -27.35
C GLU A 286 -9.54 8.85 -27.81
N ASP A 287 -8.31 8.84 -27.27
CA ASP A 287 -7.30 7.84 -27.59
C ASP A 287 -7.71 6.45 -27.08
N ARG A 288 -8.30 6.40 -25.88
CA ARG A 288 -8.76 5.16 -25.25
C ARG A 288 -9.96 4.54 -25.98
N LYS A 289 -10.82 5.36 -26.58
CA LYS A 289 -11.99 4.91 -27.35
C LYS A 289 -11.60 3.98 -28.49
N GLN A 290 -10.42 4.17 -29.08
CA GLN A 290 -9.91 3.34 -30.17
C GLN A 290 -9.67 1.87 -29.72
N LEU A 291 -9.37 1.65 -28.43
CA LEU A 291 -9.17 0.30 -27.88
C LEU A 291 -10.46 -0.53 -27.79
N MET A 292 -11.63 0.08 -28.03
CA MET A 292 -12.89 -0.65 -28.08
C MET A 292 -12.95 -1.65 -29.26
N ILE A 293 -12.02 -1.58 -30.21
CA ILE A 293 -11.82 -2.61 -31.24
C ILE A 293 -11.59 -4.01 -30.65
N LEU A 294 -11.01 -4.11 -29.45
CA LEU A 294 -10.79 -5.40 -28.78
C LEU A 294 -12.10 -6.06 -28.29
N TYR A 295 -13.22 -5.34 -28.34
CA TYR A 295 -14.55 -5.90 -28.11
C TYR A 295 -15.24 -6.34 -29.41
N SER A 296 -14.54 -6.37 -30.54
CA SER A 296 -15.04 -6.99 -31.76
C SER A 296 -15.19 -8.51 -31.59
N GLU A 297 -16.00 -9.12 -32.45
CA GLU A 297 -16.25 -10.57 -32.44
C GLU A 297 -14.97 -11.37 -32.64
N GLU A 298 -14.11 -10.94 -33.56
CA GLU A 298 -12.86 -11.62 -33.92
C GLU A 298 -11.85 -11.58 -32.77
N ALA A 299 -11.62 -10.41 -32.17
CA ALA A 299 -10.67 -10.24 -31.08
C ALA A 299 -11.10 -11.03 -29.84
N LEU A 300 -12.37 -10.91 -29.43
CA LEU A 300 -12.88 -11.64 -28.27
C LEU A 300 -12.91 -13.15 -28.48
N ARG A 301 -13.17 -13.65 -29.71
CA ARG A 301 -13.07 -15.08 -30.01
C ARG A 301 -11.65 -15.60 -29.84
N CYS A 302 -10.65 -14.87 -30.31
CA CYS A 302 -9.25 -15.26 -30.11
C CYS A 302 -8.90 -15.32 -28.61
N ILE A 303 -9.27 -14.29 -27.85
CA ILE A 303 -9.03 -14.22 -26.40
C ILE A 303 -9.76 -15.35 -25.66
N TYR A 304 -11.04 -15.59 -25.99
CA TYR A 304 -11.85 -16.65 -25.38
C TYR A 304 -11.32 -18.04 -25.72
N SER A 305 -10.93 -18.27 -26.99
CA SER A 305 -10.30 -19.50 -27.42
C SER A 305 -9.01 -19.76 -26.65
N ALA A 306 -8.16 -18.73 -26.48
CA ALA A 306 -6.91 -18.85 -25.73
C ALA A 306 -7.14 -19.14 -24.24
N ALA A 307 -8.18 -18.53 -23.63
CA ALA A 307 -8.57 -18.79 -22.24
C ALA A 307 -9.12 -20.20 -22.00
N THR A 308 -9.67 -20.85 -23.03
CA THR A 308 -10.31 -22.18 -22.95
C THR A 308 -9.46 -23.31 -23.51
N MET A 309 -8.23 -23.02 -23.97
CA MET A 309 -7.32 -24.07 -24.44
C MET A 309 -7.04 -25.10 -23.33
N PRO A 310 -7.01 -26.41 -23.65
CA PRO A 310 -6.64 -27.42 -22.66
C PRO A 310 -5.18 -27.23 -22.24
N ALA A 311 -4.90 -27.49 -20.95
CA ALA A 311 -3.55 -27.46 -20.44
C ALA A 311 -2.65 -28.45 -21.20
N PRO A 312 -1.42 -28.05 -21.58
CA PRO A 312 -0.49 -28.95 -22.25
C PRO A 312 -0.13 -30.14 -21.34
N PRO A 313 0.10 -31.34 -21.89
CA PRO A 313 0.51 -32.50 -21.09
C PRO A 313 1.82 -32.20 -20.34
N SER A 314 1.93 -32.71 -19.11
CA SER A 314 3.10 -32.57 -18.26
C SER A 314 4.35 -33.20 -18.91
N GLY A 315 5.07 -32.39 -19.69
CA GLY A 315 6.33 -32.76 -20.34
C GLY A 315 7.56 -32.25 -19.58
N PRO A 316 8.77 -32.70 -19.95
CA PRO A 316 10.03 -32.35 -19.27
C PRO A 316 10.46 -30.86 -19.34
N ASN A 317 9.70 -29.99 -20.02
CA ASN A 317 10.12 -28.61 -20.40
C ASN A 317 9.39 -27.46 -19.68
N ASN A 318 8.93 -27.61 -18.42
CA ASN A 318 8.17 -26.58 -17.69
C ASN A 318 6.95 -26.01 -18.48
N SER A 319 6.35 -26.79 -19.39
CA SER A 319 5.28 -26.32 -20.28
C SER A 319 4.00 -25.91 -19.53
N GLU A 320 3.71 -26.56 -18.41
CA GLU A 320 2.56 -26.26 -17.55
C GLU A 320 2.72 -24.93 -16.80
N GLU A 321 3.93 -24.65 -16.31
CA GLU A 321 4.28 -23.39 -15.64
C GLU A 321 4.16 -22.20 -16.60
N ASN A 322 4.70 -22.34 -17.82
CA ASN A 322 4.59 -21.31 -18.85
C ASN A 322 3.15 -21.03 -19.27
N TYR A 323 2.32 -22.07 -19.36
CA TYR A 323 0.89 -21.93 -19.65
C TYR A 323 0.14 -21.24 -18.50
N TYR A 324 0.47 -21.55 -17.25
CA TYR A 324 -0.11 -20.87 -16.10
C TYR A 324 0.28 -19.38 -16.01
N LEU A 325 1.55 -19.05 -16.29
CA LEU A 325 2.01 -17.66 -16.41
C LEU A 325 1.29 -16.91 -17.54
N PHE A 326 1.04 -17.57 -18.67
CA PHE A 326 0.22 -17.04 -19.75
C PHE A 326 -1.20 -16.70 -19.28
N LEU A 327 -1.86 -17.61 -18.57
CA LEU A 327 -3.21 -17.38 -18.03
C LEU A 327 -3.24 -16.17 -17.07
N LYS A 328 -2.22 -16.00 -16.22
CA LYS A 328 -2.08 -14.81 -15.36
C LYS A 328 -2.00 -13.52 -16.20
N LYS A 329 -1.22 -13.50 -17.28
CA LYS A 329 -1.15 -12.35 -18.21
C LYS A 329 -2.49 -12.11 -18.92
N LEU A 330 -3.20 -13.17 -19.32
CA LEU A 330 -4.46 -13.07 -20.04
C LEU A 330 -5.58 -12.44 -19.19
N ILE A 331 -5.70 -12.81 -17.91
CA ILE A 331 -6.67 -12.15 -17.00
C ILE A 331 -6.30 -10.69 -16.70
N GLN A 332 -5.00 -10.35 -16.69
CA GLN A 332 -4.57 -8.95 -16.59
C GLN A 332 -4.95 -8.14 -17.84
N ILE A 333 -4.89 -8.73 -19.04
CA ILE A 333 -5.39 -8.09 -20.27
C ILE A 333 -6.89 -7.81 -20.14
N LEU A 334 -7.67 -8.80 -19.72
CA LEU A 334 -9.12 -8.62 -19.49
C LEU A 334 -9.41 -7.54 -18.45
N THR A 335 -8.58 -7.43 -17.41
CA THR A 335 -8.68 -6.37 -16.39
C THR A 335 -8.40 -4.98 -16.98
N GLY A 336 -7.35 -4.86 -17.80
CA GLY A 336 -7.05 -3.63 -18.54
C GLY A 336 -8.20 -3.24 -19.47
N MET A 337 -8.76 -4.20 -20.22
CA MET A 337 -9.93 -3.98 -21.08
C MET A 337 -11.14 -3.47 -20.30
N ALA A 338 -11.51 -4.09 -19.16
CA ALA A 338 -12.62 -3.60 -18.36
C ALA A 338 -12.34 -2.24 -17.71
N THR A 339 -11.08 -1.93 -17.38
CA THR A 339 -10.70 -0.59 -16.90
C THR A 339 -10.98 0.47 -17.97
N GLN A 340 -10.59 0.21 -19.22
CA GLN A 340 -10.90 1.11 -20.33
C GLN A 340 -12.42 1.22 -20.55
N LEU A 341 -13.14 0.09 -20.52
CA LEU A 341 -14.59 0.06 -20.66
C LEU A 341 -15.29 0.91 -19.59
N CYS A 342 -14.95 0.74 -18.32
CA CYS A 342 -15.54 1.50 -17.20
C CYS A 342 -15.16 2.99 -17.22
N ILE A 343 -14.06 3.36 -17.88
CA ILE A 343 -13.71 4.76 -18.07
C ILE A 343 -14.61 5.40 -19.13
N LEU A 344 -14.93 4.69 -20.21
CA LEU A 344 -15.59 5.20 -21.40
C LEU A 344 -17.12 5.08 -21.37
N TRP A 345 -17.65 4.02 -20.74
CA TRP A 345 -19.09 3.74 -20.75
C TRP A 345 -19.86 4.85 -20.02
N GLY A 346 -20.69 5.60 -20.76
CA GLY A 346 -21.65 6.54 -20.18
C GLY A 346 -21.15 7.96 -19.92
N LYS A 347 -19.95 8.34 -20.38
CA LYS A 347 -19.37 9.67 -20.14
C LYS A 347 -19.39 10.64 -21.32
N GLU A 348 -19.81 10.21 -22.52
CA GLU A 348 -20.02 11.10 -23.67
C GLU A 348 -21.52 11.25 -23.96
N ASP A 349 -21.95 12.49 -24.22
CA ASP A 349 -23.31 12.84 -24.64
C ASP A 349 -23.64 12.12 -25.96
N GLY A 350 -24.32 10.96 -25.87
CA GLY A 350 -24.94 10.28 -27.01
C GLY A 350 -24.37 8.92 -27.44
N SER A 351 -23.26 8.42 -26.87
CA SER A 351 -22.78 7.05 -27.15
C SER A 351 -22.91 6.13 -25.94
N THR A 352 -24.14 5.74 -25.62
CA THR A 352 -24.49 4.62 -24.72
C THR A 352 -24.20 3.26 -25.36
N VAL A 353 -23.07 3.09 -26.05
CA VAL A 353 -22.86 1.88 -26.83
C VAL A 353 -22.20 0.84 -25.96
N ARG A 354 -23.04 0.09 -25.23
CA ARG A 354 -22.72 -1.26 -24.78
C ARG A 354 -22.00 -2.00 -25.91
N PRO A 355 -20.82 -2.62 -25.68
CA PRO A 355 -20.16 -3.41 -26.71
C PRO A 355 -21.07 -4.54 -27.18
N ALA A 356 -21.16 -4.74 -28.51
CA ALA A 356 -22.07 -5.71 -29.11
C ALA A 356 -21.85 -7.14 -28.57
N HIS A 357 -20.58 -7.53 -28.39
CA HIS A 357 -20.17 -8.85 -27.94
C HIS A 357 -19.75 -8.88 -26.47
N PHE A 358 -20.34 -8.02 -25.62
CA PHE A 358 -20.04 -7.96 -24.19
C PHE A 358 -20.23 -9.32 -23.48
N ASN A 359 -21.11 -10.19 -24.00
CA ASN A 359 -21.30 -11.55 -23.48
C ASN A 359 -20.03 -12.42 -23.60
N LEU A 360 -19.31 -12.37 -24.73
CA LEU A 360 -18.07 -13.14 -24.90
C LEU A 360 -16.98 -12.69 -23.93
N TYR A 361 -16.93 -11.39 -23.63
CA TYR A 361 -16.05 -10.85 -22.60
C TYR A 361 -16.42 -11.40 -21.22
N LEU A 362 -17.69 -11.37 -20.84
CA LEU A 362 -18.16 -11.93 -19.56
C LEU A 362 -17.92 -13.44 -19.48
N ASP A 363 -18.10 -14.17 -20.57
CA ASP A 363 -17.81 -15.61 -20.64
C ASP A 363 -16.32 -15.89 -20.44
N ALA A 364 -15.42 -15.11 -21.05
CA ALA A 364 -13.98 -15.22 -20.82
C ALA A 364 -13.60 -14.96 -19.35
N VAL A 365 -14.17 -13.93 -18.72
CA VAL A 365 -13.96 -13.64 -17.28
C VAL A 365 -14.53 -14.77 -16.41
N MET A 366 -15.67 -15.36 -16.80
CA MET A 366 -16.24 -16.50 -16.09
C MET A 366 -15.33 -17.73 -16.15
N THR A 367 -14.62 -18.00 -17.26
CA THR A 367 -13.65 -19.10 -17.34
C THR A 367 -12.63 -19.00 -16.21
N PHE A 368 -12.04 -17.82 -15.96
CA PHE A 368 -11.10 -17.60 -14.85
C PHE A 368 -11.79 -17.64 -13.48
N THR A 369 -13.04 -17.16 -13.39
CA THR A 369 -13.83 -17.22 -12.16
C THR A 369 -14.14 -18.67 -11.75
N THR A 370 -14.28 -19.59 -12.70
CA THR A 370 -14.51 -21.03 -12.45
C THR A 370 -13.23 -21.85 -12.27
N HIS A 371 -12.07 -21.25 -12.56
CA HIS A 371 -10.78 -21.95 -12.56
C HIS A 371 -10.40 -22.49 -11.17
N SER A 372 -9.63 -23.59 -11.12
CA SER A 372 -9.20 -24.24 -9.86
C SER A 372 -8.18 -23.41 -9.07
N SER A 373 -7.26 -22.71 -9.75
CA SER A 373 -6.33 -21.76 -9.11
C SER A 373 -7.07 -20.61 -8.45
N LEU A 374 -6.84 -20.45 -7.15
CA LEU A 374 -7.36 -19.35 -6.34
C LEU A 374 -6.78 -18.00 -6.78
N THR A 375 -5.53 -17.96 -7.22
CA THR A 375 -4.86 -16.75 -7.74
C THR A 375 -5.58 -16.19 -8.97
N LEU A 376 -5.89 -17.05 -9.96
CA LEU A 376 -6.62 -16.62 -11.16
C LEU A 376 -8.05 -16.18 -10.84
N SER A 377 -8.69 -16.87 -9.90
CA SER A 377 -10.03 -16.52 -9.41
C SER A 377 -10.05 -15.16 -8.71
N HIS A 378 -9.02 -14.88 -7.90
CA HIS A 378 -8.83 -13.59 -7.23
C HIS A 378 -8.72 -12.45 -8.23
N MET A 379 -7.90 -12.63 -9.26
CA MET A 379 -7.70 -11.64 -10.33
C MET A 379 -9.00 -11.40 -11.11
N ALA A 380 -9.79 -12.44 -11.37
CA ALA A 380 -11.09 -12.30 -12.03
C ALA A 380 -12.12 -11.56 -11.15
N ASN A 381 -12.11 -11.77 -9.83
CA ASN A 381 -12.99 -11.07 -8.90
C ASN A 381 -12.80 -9.54 -8.91
N ALA A 382 -11.57 -9.06 -9.13
CA ALA A 382 -11.31 -7.62 -9.29
C ALA A 382 -12.09 -7.00 -10.46
N ILE A 383 -12.25 -7.73 -11.56
CA ILE A 383 -13.05 -7.31 -12.72
C ILE A 383 -14.52 -7.21 -12.33
N TRP A 384 -15.08 -8.24 -11.67
CA TRP A 384 -16.48 -8.24 -11.23
C TRP A 384 -16.80 -7.06 -10.31
N ILE A 385 -15.95 -6.78 -9.32
CA ILE A 385 -16.10 -5.63 -8.43
C ILE A 385 -16.13 -4.32 -9.23
N MET A 386 -15.24 -4.15 -10.22
CA MET A 386 -15.21 -2.96 -11.06
C MET A 386 -16.50 -2.79 -11.87
N LEU A 387 -17.04 -3.87 -12.44
CA LEU A 387 -18.30 -3.84 -13.19
C LEU A 387 -19.50 -3.56 -12.29
N PHE A 388 -19.59 -4.16 -11.10
CA PHE A 388 -20.68 -3.94 -10.14
C PHE A 388 -20.66 -2.54 -9.51
N LYS A 389 -19.49 -1.90 -9.40
CA LYS A 389 -19.35 -0.52 -8.93
C LYS A 389 -19.77 0.53 -9.97
N HIS A 390 -19.67 0.20 -11.25
CA HIS A 390 -19.88 1.18 -12.32
C HIS A 390 -21.36 1.52 -12.53
N ASP A 391 -21.69 2.82 -12.54
CA ASP A 391 -23.08 3.29 -12.43
C ASP A 391 -24.03 2.82 -13.53
N GLN A 392 -23.56 2.71 -14.77
CA GLN A 392 -24.39 2.24 -15.90
C GLN A 392 -24.26 0.74 -16.18
N ILE A 393 -23.11 0.14 -15.86
CA ILE A 393 -22.86 -1.28 -16.18
C ILE A 393 -23.58 -2.16 -15.16
N LYS A 394 -23.64 -1.72 -13.90
CA LYS A 394 -24.37 -2.43 -12.84
C LYS A 394 -25.87 -2.61 -13.13
N THR A 395 -26.45 -1.76 -13.99
CA THR A 395 -27.85 -1.85 -14.42
C THR A 395 -28.05 -2.57 -15.76
N ASP A 396 -26.98 -3.00 -16.43
CA ASP A 396 -27.10 -3.67 -17.73
C ASP A 396 -27.74 -5.07 -17.57
N PRO A 397 -28.82 -5.37 -18.32
CA PRO A 397 -29.55 -6.63 -18.15
C PRO A 397 -28.69 -7.87 -18.44
N LEU A 398 -27.69 -7.77 -19.33
CA LEU A 398 -26.81 -8.91 -19.61
C LEU A 398 -25.93 -9.21 -18.39
N LEU A 399 -25.30 -8.21 -17.77
CA LEU A 399 -24.52 -8.42 -16.54
C LEU A 399 -25.35 -9.08 -15.44
N LEU A 400 -26.62 -8.67 -15.27
CA LEU A 400 -27.52 -9.23 -14.26
C LEU A 400 -27.71 -10.76 -14.43
N THR A 401 -27.68 -11.27 -15.67
CA THR A 401 -27.78 -12.73 -15.93
C THR A 401 -26.54 -13.52 -15.46
N TYR A 402 -25.41 -12.86 -15.23
CA TYR A 402 -24.16 -13.49 -14.77
C TYR A 402 -24.03 -13.48 -13.25
N VAL A 403 -24.79 -12.64 -12.52
CA VAL A 403 -24.71 -12.57 -11.05
C VAL A 403 -24.98 -13.92 -10.37
N PRO A 404 -26.01 -14.71 -10.76
CA PRO A 404 -26.20 -16.05 -10.21
C PRO A 404 -24.99 -16.97 -10.41
N LYS A 405 -24.43 -16.99 -11.63
CA LYS A 405 -23.26 -17.81 -11.99
C LYS A 405 -22.03 -17.40 -11.18
N PHE A 406 -21.80 -16.09 -11.03
CA PHE A 406 -20.72 -15.55 -10.23
C PHE A 406 -20.81 -16.00 -8.77
N VAL A 407 -22.01 -15.91 -8.16
CA VAL A 407 -22.24 -16.32 -6.77
C VAL A 407 -22.01 -17.82 -6.60
N GLU A 408 -22.57 -18.65 -7.48
CA GLU A 408 -22.42 -20.11 -7.44
C GLU A 408 -20.97 -20.57 -7.55
N CYS A 409 -20.15 -19.91 -8.37
CA CYS A 409 -18.74 -20.26 -8.55
C CYS A 409 -17.83 -19.70 -7.44
N THR A 410 -18.19 -18.55 -6.87
CA THR A 410 -17.33 -17.84 -5.90
C THR A 410 -17.58 -18.33 -4.47
N ALA A 411 -18.81 -18.69 -4.11
CA ALA A 411 -19.15 -19.10 -2.75
C ALA A 411 -18.32 -20.31 -2.24
N PRO A 412 -18.08 -21.38 -3.01
CA PRO A 412 -17.26 -22.51 -2.56
C PRO A 412 -15.81 -22.12 -2.27
N LYS A 413 -15.30 -21.05 -2.91
CA LYS A 413 -13.92 -20.57 -2.76
C LYS A 413 -13.70 -19.75 -1.49
N LEU A 414 -14.76 -19.41 -0.77
CA LEU A 414 -14.68 -18.81 0.56
C LEU A 414 -14.23 -19.82 1.64
N ILE A 415 -14.46 -21.11 1.38
CA ILE A 415 -14.11 -22.21 2.29
C ILE A 415 -12.59 -22.38 2.28
N LYS A 416 -11.97 -22.38 3.47
CA LYS A 416 -10.52 -22.57 3.59
C LYS A 416 -10.13 -23.97 3.13
N VAL A 417 -9.11 -24.05 2.28
CA VAL A 417 -8.52 -25.31 1.82
C VAL A 417 -7.24 -25.56 2.60
N SER A 418 -6.99 -26.81 3.01
CA SER A 418 -5.76 -27.18 3.71
C SER A 418 -4.54 -27.07 2.79
N TYR A 419 -3.46 -26.49 3.31
CA TYR A 419 -2.16 -26.49 2.63
C TYR A 419 -1.56 -27.90 2.70
N THR A 420 -1.34 -28.55 1.56
CA THR A 420 -0.70 -29.87 1.52
C THR A 420 0.76 -29.72 1.15
N ASN A 421 1.68 -30.06 2.07
CA ASN A 421 3.12 -30.13 1.80
C ASN A 421 3.44 -31.29 0.83
N GLY A 422 3.23 -31.09 -0.46
CA GLY A 422 3.54 -32.04 -1.52
C GLY A 422 3.11 -31.54 -2.89
N ARG A 423 3.85 -31.90 -3.95
CA ARG A 423 3.38 -31.70 -5.32
C ARG A 423 2.03 -32.43 -5.47
N PRO A 424 0.94 -31.73 -5.79
CA PRO A 424 -0.37 -32.36 -5.87
C PRO A 424 -0.35 -33.43 -6.96
N THR A 425 -0.76 -34.65 -6.61
CA THR A 425 -0.94 -35.74 -7.56
C THR A 425 -2.15 -35.50 -8.50
N ASN A 426 -2.98 -34.48 -8.21
CA ASN A 426 -4.25 -34.20 -8.90
C ASN A 426 -4.41 -32.74 -9.36
N GLY A 427 -3.41 -32.14 -10.02
CA GLY A 427 -3.61 -30.94 -10.85
C GLY A 427 -4.15 -29.68 -10.14
N THR A 428 -4.12 -29.61 -8.80
CA THR A 428 -4.44 -28.39 -8.08
C THR A 428 -3.26 -27.43 -8.15
N CYS A 429 -3.27 -26.58 -9.19
CA CYS A 429 -2.29 -25.51 -9.46
C CYS A 429 -2.27 -24.40 -8.37
N SER A 430 -2.65 -24.71 -7.13
CA SER A 430 -2.86 -23.76 -6.02
C SER A 430 -1.70 -23.67 -5.05
N ILE A 431 -0.68 -24.53 -5.13
CA ILE A 431 0.41 -24.61 -4.14
C ILE A 431 1.76 -24.14 -4.72
N SER A 432 1.90 -24.04 -6.04
CA SER A 432 3.15 -23.58 -6.69
C SER A 432 3.40 -22.07 -6.56
N ASP A 433 2.40 -21.30 -6.12
CA ASP A 433 2.49 -19.83 -6.00
C ASP A 433 3.01 -19.35 -4.63
N TYR A 434 3.18 -20.26 -3.67
CA TYR A 434 3.46 -19.91 -2.27
C TYR A 434 4.65 -20.72 -1.75
N ASP A 435 5.56 -20.07 -1.04
CA ASP A 435 6.76 -20.70 -0.48
C ASP A 435 6.48 -21.41 0.85
N SER A 436 5.40 -21.02 1.54
CA SER A 436 5.05 -21.51 2.88
C SER A 436 3.53 -21.53 3.15
N GLU A 437 3.13 -22.28 4.17
CA GLU A 437 1.74 -22.28 4.65
C GLU A 437 1.35 -20.88 5.20
N GLU A 438 2.29 -20.18 5.82
CA GLU A 438 2.11 -18.80 6.30
C GLU A 438 1.73 -17.86 5.16
N GLU A 439 2.48 -17.88 4.06
CA GLU A 439 2.22 -17.05 2.89
C GLU A 439 0.87 -17.39 2.25
N PHE A 440 0.56 -18.67 2.12
CA PHE A 440 -0.74 -19.11 1.64
C PHE A 440 -1.88 -18.61 2.53
N ASN A 441 -1.74 -18.67 3.86
CA ASN A 441 -2.76 -18.18 4.78
C ASN A 441 -3.00 -16.66 4.65
N VAL A 442 -1.95 -15.88 4.43
CA VAL A 442 -2.04 -14.43 4.18
C VAL A 442 -2.77 -14.15 2.88
N PHE A 443 -2.36 -14.82 1.81
CA PHE A 443 -3.02 -14.72 0.52
C PHE A 443 -4.48 -15.13 0.62
N PHE A 444 -4.78 -16.26 1.25
CA PHE A 444 -6.13 -16.79 1.36
C PHE A 444 -7.04 -15.86 2.18
N HIS A 445 -6.51 -15.25 3.25
CA HIS A 445 -7.24 -14.22 3.98
C HIS A 445 -7.57 -13.01 3.08
N ARG A 446 -6.59 -12.52 2.30
CA ARG A 446 -6.81 -11.43 1.33
C ARG A 446 -7.86 -11.81 0.27
N LEU A 447 -7.70 -12.98 -0.35
CA LEU A 447 -8.64 -13.54 -1.32
C LEU A 447 -10.05 -13.54 -0.74
N ARG A 448 -10.24 -14.15 0.44
CA ARG A 448 -11.55 -14.26 1.09
C ARG A 448 -12.18 -12.89 1.31
N MET A 449 -11.43 -11.91 1.82
CA MET A 449 -11.93 -10.54 2.02
C MET A 449 -12.36 -9.88 0.72
N ASP A 450 -11.60 -10.05 -0.36
CA ASP A 450 -11.91 -9.48 -1.66
C ASP A 450 -13.10 -10.20 -2.32
N LEU A 451 -13.22 -11.52 -2.18
CA LEU A 451 -14.41 -12.26 -2.63
C LEU A 451 -15.67 -11.81 -1.88
N LEU A 452 -15.59 -11.61 -0.56
CA LEU A 452 -16.70 -11.07 0.25
C LEU A 452 -17.07 -9.65 -0.19
N GLU A 453 -16.12 -8.81 -0.58
CA GLU A 453 -16.40 -7.50 -1.18
C GLU A 453 -17.11 -7.64 -2.53
N GLY A 454 -16.75 -8.65 -3.32
CA GLY A 454 -17.50 -9.08 -4.50
C GLY A 454 -18.96 -9.40 -4.20
N PHE A 455 -19.23 -10.16 -3.12
CA PHE A 455 -20.60 -10.42 -2.64
C PHE A 455 -21.34 -9.12 -2.25
N ARG A 456 -20.70 -8.22 -1.50
CA ARG A 456 -21.32 -6.94 -1.10
C ARG A 456 -21.74 -6.12 -2.31
N HIS A 457 -20.90 -6.04 -3.34
CA HIS A 457 -21.23 -5.32 -4.57
C HIS A 457 -22.25 -6.06 -5.43
N ALA A 458 -22.18 -7.39 -5.54
CA ALA A 458 -23.21 -8.18 -6.19
C ALA A 458 -24.59 -7.99 -5.53
N THR A 459 -24.65 -7.86 -4.20
CA THR A 459 -25.90 -7.56 -3.48
C THR A 459 -26.44 -6.17 -3.80
N MET A 460 -25.59 -5.16 -4.00
CA MET A 460 -26.04 -3.84 -4.44
C MET A 460 -26.69 -3.85 -5.83
N VAL A 461 -26.44 -4.90 -6.62
CA VAL A 461 -26.89 -5.06 -8.00
C VAL A 461 -28.07 -6.02 -8.13
N ALA A 462 -27.98 -7.22 -7.54
CA ALA A 462 -29.02 -8.24 -7.53
C ALA A 462 -29.23 -8.80 -6.10
N PRO A 463 -29.87 -8.02 -5.22
CA PRO A 463 -30.02 -8.37 -3.80
C PRO A 463 -30.86 -9.64 -3.59
N LEU A 464 -31.90 -9.86 -4.39
CA LEU A 464 -32.75 -11.04 -4.29
C LEU A 464 -32.00 -12.33 -4.63
N VAL A 465 -31.14 -12.29 -5.66
CA VAL A 465 -30.33 -13.44 -6.10
C VAL A 465 -29.32 -13.81 -5.03
N THR A 466 -28.54 -12.82 -4.56
CA THR A 466 -27.51 -13.06 -3.54
C THR A 466 -28.11 -13.53 -2.21
N PHE A 467 -29.25 -12.97 -1.80
CA PHE A 467 -29.95 -13.40 -0.59
C PHE A 467 -30.54 -14.81 -0.72
N ALA A 468 -31.19 -15.13 -1.85
CA ALA A 468 -31.75 -16.46 -2.09
C ALA A 468 -30.68 -17.56 -2.02
N TYR A 469 -29.47 -17.28 -2.55
CA TYR A 469 -28.36 -18.22 -2.49
C TYR A 469 -27.91 -18.51 -1.04
N VAL A 470 -27.64 -17.47 -0.24
CA VAL A 470 -27.22 -17.66 1.16
C VAL A 470 -28.34 -18.25 2.02
N GLN A 471 -29.61 -17.95 1.71
CA GLN A 471 -30.77 -18.58 2.32
C GLN A 471 -30.77 -20.08 2.05
N GLN A 472 -30.64 -20.51 0.79
CA GLN A 472 -30.61 -21.92 0.43
C GLN A 472 -29.43 -22.65 1.09
N TRP A 473 -28.24 -22.04 1.08
CA TRP A 473 -27.04 -22.61 1.69
C TRP A 473 -27.22 -22.80 3.20
N LEU A 474 -27.73 -21.78 3.92
CA LEU A 474 -27.99 -21.85 5.34
C LEU A 474 -29.09 -22.86 5.71
N SER A 475 -30.21 -22.86 4.99
CA SER A 475 -31.29 -23.82 5.21
C SER A 475 -30.83 -25.26 5.02
N ALA A 476 -30.04 -25.54 3.97
CA ALA A 476 -29.47 -26.86 3.73
C ALA A 476 -28.53 -27.28 4.87
N LYS A 477 -27.69 -26.36 5.38
CA LYS A 477 -26.76 -26.64 6.48
C LYS A 477 -27.45 -26.91 7.80
N ILE A 478 -28.43 -26.09 8.17
CA ILE A 478 -29.22 -26.31 9.39
C ILE A 478 -29.97 -27.63 9.30
N THR A 479 -30.61 -27.93 8.17
CA THR A 479 -31.35 -29.18 7.99
C THR A 479 -30.45 -30.41 8.16
N LYS A 480 -29.22 -30.36 7.61
CA LYS A 480 -28.23 -31.43 7.81
C LYS A 480 -27.77 -31.50 9.27
N GLY A 481 -27.47 -30.36 9.90
CA GLY A 481 -27.02 -30.30 11.29
C GLY A 481 -28.07 -30.80 12.30
N LEU A 482 -29.37 -30.63 12.02
CA LEU A 482 -30.45 -31.15 12.85
C LEU A 482 -30.46 -32.69 12.94
N THR A 483 -29.82 -33.39 11.99
CA THR A 483 -29.71 -34.86 12.02
C THR A 483 -28.61 -35.36 12.95
N ASP A 484 -27.60 -34.54 13.26
CA ASP A 484 -26.48 -34.87 14.13
C ASP A 484 -26.09 -33.66 15.01
N LEU A 485 -26.79 -33.53 16.14
CA LEU A 485 -26.51 -32.47 17.13
C LEU A 485 -25.23 -32.72 17.94
N GLY A 486 -24.70 -33.95 17.90
CA GLY A 486 -23.54 -34.41 18.68
C GLY A 486 -22.21 -34.30 17.94
N TYR A 487 -22.22 -33.83 16.69
CA TYR A 487 -21.02 -33.60 15.89
C TYR A 487 -20.01 -32.73 16.66
N LYS A 488 -18.73 -33.10 16.65
CA LYS A 488 -17.65 -32.33 17.26
C LYS A 488 -16.66 -31.91 16.18
N SER A 489 -16.37 -30.62 16.12
CA SER A 489 -15.50 -30.03 15.11
C SER A 489 -14.19 -29.51 15.71
N ASN A 490 -13.21 -29.27 14.84
CA ASN A 490 -11.95 -28.61 15.17
C ASN A 490 -11.73 -27.42 14.20
N PRO A 491 -10.75 -26.53 14.45
CA PRO A 491 -10.54 -25.34 13.62
C PRO A 491 -10.28 -25.61 12.14
N ASN A 492 -9.78 -26.79 11.79
CA ASN A 492 -9.48 -27.22 10.43
C ASN A 492 -10.54 -28.21 9.87
N ASP A 493 -11.64 -28.43 10.60
CA ASP A 493 -12.69 -29.35 10.20
C ASP A 493 -13.47 -28.78 9.01
N PRO A 494 -13.66 -29.55 7.91
CA PRO A 494 -14.34 -29.04 6.72
C PRO A 494 -15.76 -28.53 6.98
N VAL A 495 -16.49 -29.12 7.93
CA VAL A 495 -17.84 -28.69 8.27
C VAL A 495 -17.82 -27.32 8.95
N TYR A 496 -16.90 -27.10 9.88
CA TYR A 496 -16.72 -25.80 10.53
C TYR A 496 -16.27 -24.71 9.53
N LEU A 497 -15.27 -25.02 8.68
CA LEU A 497 -14.76 -24.06 7.69
C LEU A 497 -15.84 -23.61 6.70
N GLU A 498 -16.78 -24.50 6.37
CA GLU A 498 -17.92 -24.16 5.54
C GLU A 498 -18.96 -23.30 6.28
N TRP A 499 -19.22 -23.59 7.56
CA TRP A 499 -20.06 -22.73 8.41
C TRP A 499 -19.47 -21.32 8.60
N GLU A 500 -18.16 -21.22 8.76
CA GLU A 500 -17.43 -19.94 8.84
C GLU A 500 -17.62 -19.14 7.54
N ALA A 501 -17.37 -19.77 6.38
CA ALA A 501 -17.53 -19.15 5.08
C ALA A 501 -18.98 -18.67 4.83
N LEU A 502 -19.95 -19.51 5.17
CA LEU A 502 -21.38 -19.19 5.07
C LEU A 502 -21.76 -17.99 5.95
N ALA A 503 -21.32 -17.97 7.22
CA ALA A 503 -21.63 -16.88 8.14
C ALA A 503 -21.08 -15.54 7.63
N GLN A 504 -19.86 -15.52 7.08
CA GLN A 504 -19.25 -14.32 6.51
C GLN A 504 -19.93 -13.87 5.21
N ALA A 505 -20.32 -14.80 4.34
CA ALA A 505 -21.10 -14.50 3.14
C ALA A 505 -22.46 -13.91 3.49
N LEU A 506 -23.15 -14.49 4.48
CA LEU A 506 -24.44 -14.01 4.96
C LEU A 506 -24.35 -12.61 5.58
N ASP A 507 -23.35 -12.32 6.41
CA ASP A 507 -23.13 -10.98 6.97
C ASP A 507 -22.81 -9.97 5.84
N SER A 508 -22.01 -10.36 4.85
CA SER A 508 -21.70 -9.52 3.70
C SER A 508 -22.94 -9.14 2.89
N VAL A 509 -23.80 -10.11 2.56
CA VAL A 509 -25.10 -9.84 1.89
C VAL A 509 -26.01 -9.00 2.79
N SER A 510 -26.21 -9.42 4.04
CA SER A 510 -27.17 -8.80 4.96
C SER A 510 -26.79 -7.35 5.32
N SER A 511 -25.51 -7.03 5.37
CA SER A 511 -25.00 -5.68 5.63
C SER A 511 -25.45 -4.65 4.59
N ARG A 512 -25.78 -5.08 3.36
CA ARG A 512 -26.15 -4.21 2.24
C ARG A 512 -27.66 -4.10 2.00
N ILE A 513 -28.48 -4.95 2.63
CA ILE A 513 -29.94 -5.02 2.38
C ILE A 513 -30.66 -3.68 2.64
N LEU A 514 -30.24 -2.89 3.63
CA LEU A 514 -30.86 -1.59 3.90
C LEU A 514 -30.47 -0.51 2.86
N HIS A 515 -29.41 -0.73 2.08
CA HIS A 515 -28.91 0.22 1.09
C HIS A 515 -29.49 0.00 -0.32
N VAL A 516 -30.26 -1.07 -0.54
CA VAL A 516 -30.89 -1.40 -1.83
C VAL A 516 -32.38 -1.05 -1.84
N SER A 517 -32.90 -0.76 -3.04
CA SER A 517 -34.31 -0.42 -3.29
C SER A 517 -35.21 -1.66 -3.28
N GLU A 518 -34.86 -2.68 -4.06
CA GLU A 518 -35.54 -3.96 -4.09
C GLU A 518 -34.97 -4.88 -3.01
N ARG A 519 -35.78 -5.20 -1.99
CA ARG A 519 -35.32 -5.92 -0.80
C ARG A 519 -35.97 -7.31 -0.72
N PRO A 520 -35.27 -8.31 -0.17
CA PRO A 520 -35.91 -9.56 0.22
C PRO A 520 -37.08 -9.31 1.18
N SER A 521 -38.09 -10.18 1.12
CA SER A 521 -39.24 -10.10 2.03
C SER A 521 -38.78 -10.23 3.49
N VAL A 522 -39.32 -9.36 4.35
CA VAL A 522 -39.07 -9.40 5.80
C VAL A 522 -39.46 -10.76 6.36
N GLN A 523 -40.58 -11.33 5.90
CA GLN A 523 -41.07 -12.63 6.35
C GLN A 523 -40.06 -13.75 6.06
N THR A 524 -39.43 -13.74 4.88
CA THR A 524 -38.42 -14.74 4.52
C THR A 524 -37.18 -14.63 5.40
N GLY A 525 -36.72 -13.41 5.68
CA GLY A 525 -35.61 -13.19 6.61
C GLY A 525 -35.93 -13.62 8.05
N LEU A 526 -37.15 -13.38 8.52
CA LEU A 526 -37.61 -13.80 9.85
C LEU A 526 -37.75 -15.33 9.94
N GLN A 527 -38.27 -16.00 8.92
CA GLN A 527 -38.34 -17.48 8.87
C GLN A 527 -36.95 -18.11 8.94
N LEU A 528 -35.97 -17.53 8.23
CA LEU A 528 -34.59 -18.00 8.27
C LEU A 528 -33.96 -17.78 9.65
N LEU A 529 -34.28 -16.66 10.31
CA LEU A 529 -33.86 -16.41 11.69
C LEU A 529 -34.50 -17.41 12.66
N GLU A 530 -35.79 -17.72 12.53
CA GLU A 530 -36.45 -18.75 13.34
C GLU A 530 -35.82 -20.13 13.14
N LEU A 531 -35.40 -20.46 11.91
CA LEU A 531 -34.66 -21.68 11.61
C LEU A 531 -33.29 -21.72 12.30
N CYS A 532 -32.57 -20.59 12.39
CA CYS A 532 -31.35 -20.52 13.19
C CYS A 532 -31.63 -20.73 14.69
N LEU A 533 -32.74 -20.20 15.21
CA LEU A 533 -33.09 -20.33 16.62
C LEU A 533 -33.45 -21.77 16.99
N SER A 534 -34.05 -22.55 16.07
CA SER A 534 -34.42 -23.95 16.30
C SER A 534 -33.22 -24.91 16.35
N TYR A 535 -32.09 -24.56 15.73
CA TYR A 535 -30.87 -25.39 15.71
C TYR A 535 -29.93 -25.07 16.87
N SER A 536 -29.63 -26.03 17.76
CA SER A 536 -28.73 -25.84 18.90
C SER A 536 -27.62 -26.90 18.91
N PRO A 537 -26.47 -26.65 18.24
CA PRO A 537 -25.35 -27.58 18.24
C PRO A 537 -24.69 -27.66 19.63
N LEU A 538 -24.20 -28.86 19.99
CA LEU A 538 -23.38 -29.07 21.19
C LEU A 538 -21.91 -28.67 20.97
N ASP A 539 -21.51 -28.43 19.72
CA ASP A 539 -20.18 -28.00 19.35
C ASP A 539 -20.00 -26.48 19.48
N PRO A 540 -19.00 -26.01 20.24
CA PRO A 540 -18.80 -24.57 20.47
C PRO A 540 -18.42 -23.79 19.21
N TRP A 541 -17.73 -24.41 18.24
CA TRP A 541 -17.34 -23.73 17.01
C TRP A 541 -18.54 -23.52 16.08
N LEU A 542 -19.36 -24.57 15.90
CA LEU A 542 -20.61 -24.47 15.16
C LEU A 542 -21.59 -23.50 15.82
N LEU A 543 -21.68 -23.49 17.15
CA LEU A 543 -22.50 -22.53 17.88
C LEU A 543 -22.03 -21.08 17.64
N SER A 544 -20.72 -20.84 17.64
CA SER A 544 -20.17 -19.51 17.34
C SER A 544 -20.47 -19.06 15.90
N ALA A 545 -20.38 -19.95 14.92
CA ALA A 545 -20.75 -19.65 13.53
C ALA A 545 -22.26 -19.38 13.39
N LEU A 546 -23.09 -20.15 14.10
CA LEU A 546 -24.54 -19.93 14.14
C LEU A 546 -24.90 -18.55 14.74
N LEU A 547 -24.24 -18.14 15.83
CA LEU A 547 -24.43 -16.80 16.42
C LEU A 547 -24.07 -15.69 15.42
N SER A 548 -23.06 -15.90 14.58
CA SER A 548 -22.71 -14.98 13.50
C SER A 548 -23.82 -14.89 12.44
N CYS A 549 -24.45 -16.02 12.08
CA CYS A 549 -25.63 -16.02 11.21
C CYS A 549 -26.82 -15.28 11.83
N VAL A 550 -27.11 -15.50 13.12
CA VAL A 550 -28.13 -14.77 13.88
C VAL A 550 -27.85 -13.26 13.87
N SER A 551 -26.58 -12.86 14.04
CA SER A 551 -26.13 -11.47 13.94
C SER A 551 -26.43 -10.85 12.58
N GLY A 552 -26.11 -11.56 11.48
CA GLY A 552 -26.36 -11.09 10.12
C GLY A 552 -27.85 -10.89 9.83
N LEU A 553 -28.69 -11.83 10.27
CA LEU A 553 -30.15 -11.80 10.05
C LEU A 553 -30.90 -10.83 10.96
N PHE A 554 -30.26 -10.29 11.99
CA PHE A 554 -30.87 -9.35 12.94
C PHE A 554 -31.46 -8.10 12.24
N VAL A 555 -30.92 -7.74 11.06
CA VAL A 555 -31.45 -6.64 10.23
C VAL A 555 -32.94 -6.78 9.92
N PHE A 556 -33.45 -8.00 9.72
CA PHE A 556 -34.86 -8.23 9.41
C PHE A 556 -35.78 -7.98 10.60
N LEU A 557 -35.31 -8.18 11.84
CA LEU A 557 -36.06 -7.77 13.03
C LEU A 557 -36.25 -6.26 13.06
N SER A 558 -35.21 -5.48 12.72
CA SER A 558 -35.33 -4.02 12.67
C SER A 558 -36.36 -3.55 11.64
N MET A 559 -36.43 -4.23 10.48
CA MET A 559 -37.39 -3.91 9.42
C MET A 559 -38.84 -4.24 9.79
N SER A 560 -39.05 -5.28 10.60
CA SER A 560 -40.40 -5.75 10.99
C SER A 560 -41.18 -4.78 11.86
N THR A 561 -40.50 -3.86 12.56
CA THR A 561 -41.14 -2.88 13.45
C THR A 561 -41.99 -1.82 12.73
N GLY A 562 -41.82 -1.66 11.42
CA GLY A 562 -42.59 -0.73 10.58
C GLY A 562 -43.72 -1.36 9.76
N SER A 563 -43.85 -2.69 9.75
CA SER A 563 -44.90 -3.42 9.01
C SER A 563 -46.06 -3.79 9.92
N MET A 564 -47.31 -3.74 9.42
CA MET A 564 -48.54 -4.03 10.19
C MET A 564 -48.67 -5.48 10.68
N GLU A 565 -47.73 -6.36 10.34
CA GLU A 565 -47.66 -7.72 10.85
C GLU A 565 -46.69 -7.74 12.04
N MET A 566 -47.10 -8.38 13.15
CA MET A 566 -46.44 -8.37 14.46
C MET A 566 -45.41 -9.52 14.75
N PRO A 567 -44.76 -10.24 13.80
CA PRO A 567 -43.91 -11.38 14.16
C PRO A 567 -42.53 -10.98 14.76
N GLY A 568 -42.04 -9.77 14.54
CA GLY A 568 -40.72 -9.35 15.05
C GLY A 568 -40.61 -9.24 16.57
N VAL A 569 -41.67 -8.73 17.22
CA VAL A 569 -41.72 -8.56 18.69
C VAL A 569 -41.72 -9.91 19.40
N THR A 570 -42.30 -10.95 18.79
CA THR A 570 -42.34 -12.30 19.35
C THR A 570 -41.02 -13.06 19.20
N ILE A 571 -40.20 -12.73 18.19
CA ILE A 571 -38.93 -13.43 17.92
C ILE A 571 -37.78 -12.85 18.77
N LEU A 572 -37.79 -11.54 19.07
CA LEU A 572 -36.72 -10.87 19.80
C LEU A 572 -36.37 -11.53 21.15
N PRO A 573 -37.33 -11.89 22.04
CA PRO A 573 -37.01 -12.59 23.29
C PRO A 573 -36.27 -13.91 23.05
N ARG A 574 -36.68 -14.70 22.04
CA ARG A 574 -36.03 -15.98 21.70
C ARG A 574 -34.61 -15.80 21.19
N VAL A 575 -34.33 -14.70 20.48
CA VAL A 575 -32.96 -14.34 20.08
C VAL A 575 -32.11 -14.03 21.30
N LEU A 576 -32.62 -13.23 22.24
CA LEU A 576 -31.90 -12.90 23.46
C LEU A 576 -31.65 -14.15 24.32
N GLU A 577 -32.65 -15.02 24.47
CA GLU A 577 -32.50 -16.31 25.15
C GLU A 577 -31.37 -17.16 24.53
N LYS A 578 -31.28 -17.22 23.21
CA LYS A 578 -30.22 -17.94 22.50
C LYS A 578 -28.83 -17.36 22.79
N ILE A 579 -28.70 -16.03 22.78
CA ILE A 579 -27.44 -15.34 23.05
C ILE A 579 -27.01 -15.56 24.51
N PHE A 580 -27.93 -15.40 25.47
CA PHE A 580 -27.66 -15.64 26.89
C PHE A 580 -27.35 -17.12 27.18
N ALA A 581 -28.03 -18.07 26.51
CA ALA A 581 -27.70 -19.49 26.62
C ALA A 581 -26.27 -19.80 26.14
N ALA A 582 -25.82 -19.15 25.06
CA ALA A 582 -24.44 -19.30 24.58
C ALA A 582 -23.42 -18.61 25.50
N LEU A 583 -23.81 -17.54 26.19
CA LEU A 583 -22.99 -16.84 27.17
C LEU A 583 -22.70 -17.70 28.40
N VAL A 584 -23.66 -18.53 28.83
CA VAL A 584 -23.48 -19.48 29.96
C VAL A 584 -23.14 -20.90 29.50
N PHE A 585 -22.74 -21.08 28.24
CA PHE A 585 -22.43 -22.40 27.69
C PHE A 585 -21.27 -23.08 28.42
N GLU A 586 -21.42 -24.39 28.67
CA GLU A 586 -20.42 -25.26 29.30
C GLU A 586 -20.31 -26.58 28.53
N GLY A 587 -19.08 -27.06 28.33
CA GLY A 587 -18.82 -28.37 27.73
C GLY A 587 -19.12 -29.53 28.69
N GLN A 588 -19.24 -30.75 28.16
CA GLN A 588 -19.48 -31.95 28.97
C GLN A 588 -18.33 -32.18 29.97
N GLY A 589 -18.60 -31.98 31.27
CA GLY A 589 -17.62 -32.17 32.34
C GLY A 589 -16.64 -31.01 32.57
N GLU A 590 -16.82 -29.89 31.87
CA GLU A 590 -16.02 -28.68 32.10
C GLU A 590 -16.55 -27.88 33.30
N THR A 591 -15.65 -27.30 34.08
CA THR A 591 -15.88 -26.34 35.16
C THR A 591 -15.29 -24.99 34.79
N LYS A 592 -15.57 -23.94 35.57
CA LYS A 592 -15.04 -22.58 35.34
C LYS A 592 -13.52 -22.52 35.14
N ASP A 593 -12.78 -23.39 35.81
CA ASP A 593 -11.31 -23.34 35.85
C ASP A 593 -10.64 -24.12 34.70
N ASN A 594 -11.34 -25.09 34.09
CA ASN A 594 -10.77 -25.97 33.06
C ASN A 594 -11.41 -25.83 31.66
N ARG A 595 -12.23 -24.80 31.42
CA ARG A 595 -12.92 -24.59 30.13
C ARG A 595 -11.96 -24.57 28.94
N SER A 596 -12.32 -25.28 27.87
CA SER A 596 -11.58 -25.29 26.61
C SER A 596 -11.55 -23.89 25.94
N ARG A 597 -10.56 -23.66 25.06
CA ARG A 597 -10.43 -22.40 24.31
C ARG A 597 -11.67 -22.13 23.44
N ALA A 598 -12.24 -23.18 22.85
CA ALA A 598 -13.44 -23.08 22.02
C ALA A 598 -14.67 -22.60 22.83
N VAL A 599 -14.87 -23.13 24.04
CA VAL A 599 -15.94 -22.68 24.94
C VAL A 599 -15.72 -21.23 25.39
N LYS A 600 -14.50 -20.85 25.76
CA LYS A 600 -14.16 -19.45 26.08
C LYS A 600 -14.44 -18.52 24.89
N ASN A 601 -14.16 -18.96 23.66
CA ASN A 601 -14.40 -18.20 22.44
C ASN A 601 -15.88 -17.97 22.16
N VAL A 602 -16.74 -19.00 22.24
CA VAL A 602 -18.18 -18.85 21.96
C VAL A 602 -18.87 -17.95 22.99
N ARG A 603 -18.49 -18.04 24.27
CA ARG A 603 -19.01 -17.16 25.33
C ARG A 603 -18.62 -15.71 25.11
N ARG A 604 -17.34 -15.47 24.76
CA ARG A 604 -16.85 -14.13 24.36
C ARG A 604 -17.57 -13.62 23.10
N HIS A 605 -17.84 -14.49 22.14
CA HIS A 605 -18.60 -14.15 20.94
C HIS A 605 -20.03 -13.72 21.28
N ALA A 606 -20.73 -14.45 22.16
CA ALA A 606 -22.06 -14.09 22.64
C ALA A 606 -22.08 -12.74 23.36
N ALA A 607 -21.11 -12.48 24.25
CA ALA A 607 -20.98 -11.17 24.92
C ALA A 607 -20.72 -10.04 23.91
N SER A 608 -19.83 -10.26 22.94
CA SER A 608 -19.52 -9.28 21.89
C SER A 608 -20.71 -9.04 20.96
N LEU A 609 -21.53 -10.08 20.70
CA LEU A 609 -22.76 -9.97 19.93
C LEU A 609 -23.77 -9.04 20.61
N MET A 610 -23.92 -9.12 21.95
CA MET A 610 -24.74 -8.17 22.71
C MET A 610 -24.28 -6.73 22.53
N VAL A 611 -22.97 -6.46 22.52
CA VAL A 611 -22.41 -5.13 22.22
C VAL A 611 -22.74 -4.72 20.78
N LYS A 612 -22.55 -5.60 19.79
CA LYS A 612 -22.83 -5.32 18.37
C LYS A 612 -24.31 -4.95 18.14
N ILE A 613 -25.25 -5.69 18.72
CA ILE A 613 -26.69 -5.38 18.58
C ILE A 613 -27.10 -4.14 19.40
N GLY A 614 -26.48 -3.92 20.57
CA GLY A 614 -26.67 -2.73 21.39
C GLY A 614 -26.25 -1.45 20.66
N LEU A 615 -25.15 -1.51 19.91
CA LEU A 615 -24.66 -0.40 19.09
C LEU A 615 -25.53 -0.16 17.85
N LYS A 616 -25.88 -1.23 17.11
CA LYS A 616 -26.52 -1.11 15.80
C LYS A 616 -28.04 -0.94 15.87
N TYR A 617 -28.70 -1.51 16.88
CA TYR A 617 -30.16 -1.53 17.01
C TYR A 617 -30.67 -1.17 18.43
N PRO A 618 -30.17 -0.09 19.06
CA PRO A 618 -30.50 0.24 20.46
C PRO A 618 -31.99 0.49 20.67
N LEU A 619 -32.68 1.12 19.69
CA LEU A 619 -34.11 1.42 19.78
C LEU A 619 -35.00 0.17 19.82
N LEU A 620 -34.54 -0.95 19.23
CA LEU A 620 -35.27 -2.22 19.28
C LEU A 620 -35.12 -2.89 20.66
N LEU A 621 -33.98 -2.69 21.32
CA LEU A 621 -33.67 -3.28 22.62
C LEU A 621 -34.18 -2.45 23.80
N LEU A 622 -34.37 -1.15 23.62
CA LEU A 622 -34.81 -0.23 24.65
C LEU A 622 -36.11 -0.65 25.38
N PRO A 623 -37.18 -1.14 24.69
CA PRO A 623 -38.41 -1.57 25.36
C PRO A 623 -38.23 -2.79 26.29
N VAL A 624 -37.22 -3.63 26.02
CA VAL A 624 -36.88 -4.83 26.80
C VAL A 624 -35.66 -4.62 27.70
N PHE A 625 -35.18 -3.37 27.84
CA PHE A 625 -33.97 -3.06 28.60
C PHE A 625 -34.01 -3.60 30.03
N GLU A 626 -35.12 -3.43 30.76
CA GLU A 626 -35.24 -3.90 32.15
C GLU A 626 -35.11 -5.44 32.26
N GLN A 627 -35.60 -6.19 31.25
CA GLN A 627 -35.46 -7.65 31.20
C GLN A 627 -34.00 -8.06 30.96
N ILE A 628 -33.33 -7.38 30.02
CA ILE A 628 -31.90 -7.59 29.73
C ILE A 628 -31.07 -7.25 30.98
N HIS A 629 -31.36 -6.11 31.61
CA HIS A 629 -30.68 -5.64 32.81
C HIS A 629 -30.81 -6.63 33.98
N THR A 630 -32.03 -7.07 34.27
CA THR A 630 -32.30 -8.06 35.33
C THR A 630 -31.57 -9.38 35.07
N THR A 631 -31.56 -9.84 33.81
CA THR A 631 -30.83 -11.05 33.42
C THR A 631 -29.33 -10.89 33.66
N VAL A 632 -28.73 -9.79 33.19
CA VAL A 632 -27.30 -9.53 33.39
C VAL A 632 -26.95 -9.43 34.89
N LEU A 633 -27.76 -8.74 35.70
CA LEU A 633 -27.55 -8.66 37.14
C LEU A 633 -27.59 -10.04 37.80
N GLY A 634 -28.56 -10.89 37.44
CA GLY A 634 -28.64 -12.27 37.95
C GLY A 634 -27.40 -13.08 37.61
N LEU A 635 -26.92 -13.00 36.36
CA LEU A 635 -25.72 -13.70 35.90
C LEU A 635 -24.43 -13.19 36.58
N VAL A 636 -24.35 -11.89 36.90
CA VAL A 636 -23.19 -11.30 37.59
C VAL A 636 -23.17 -11.63 39.08
N GLN A 637 -24.35 -11.72 39.72
CA GLN A 637 -24.45 -12.07 41.14
C GLN A 637 -23.99 -13.51 41.42
N GLU A 638 -24.12 -14.43 40.46
CA GLU A 638 -23.63 -15.80 40.57
C GLU A 638 -22.15 -15.92 40.16
N PRO A 639 -21.21 -16.13 41.12
CA PRO A 639 -19.78 -16.07 40.82
C PRO A 639 -19.30 -17.20 39.89
N SER A 640 -20.04 -18.30 39.78
CA SER A 640 -19.69 -19.46 38.94
C SER A 640 -20.02 -19.24 37.46
N GLN A 641 -20.97 -18.37 37.14
CA GLN A 641 -21.53 -18.30 35.79
C GLN A 641 -20.68 -17.46 34.83
N LEU A 642 -20.26 -16.25 35.24
CA LEU A 642 -19.50 -15.33 34.38
C LEU A 642 -18.05 -15.10 34.86
N THR A 643 -17.18 -14.82 33.89
CA THR A 643 -15.86 -14.23 34.15
C THR A 643 -15.99 -12.70 34.32
N LYS A 644 -15.04 -12.09 35.01
CA LYS A 644 -15.00 -10.63 35.20
C LYS A 644 -14.94 -9.83 33.88
N MET A 645 -14.35 -10.42 32.84
CA MET A 645 -14.28 -9.74 31.53
C MET A 645 -15.58 -9.88 30.75
N GLU A 646 -16.25 -11.03 30.84
CA GLU A 646 -17.60 -11.21 30.26
C GLU A 646 -18.60 -10.23 30.87
N SER A 647 -18.56 -10.01 32.19
CA SER A 647 -19.42 -9.02 32.84
C SER A 647 -19.15 -7.60 32.36
N VAL A 648 -17.87 -7.20 32.20
CA VAL A 648 -17.52 -5.88 31.64
C VAL A 648 -18.06 -5.70 30.21
N THR A 649 -17.98 -6.73 29.37
CA THR A 649 -18.53 -6.67 28.00
C THR A 649 -20.06 -6.56 27.99
N LEU A 650 -20.76 -7.20 28.94
CA LEU A 650 -22.20 -7.01 29.09
C LEU A 650 -22.55 -5.61 29.60
N TYR A 651 -21.74 -5.04 30.50
CA TYR A 651 -21.88 -3.64 30.91
C TYR A 651 -21.70 -2.70 29.72
N GLU A 652 -20.75 -2.95 28.80
CA GLU A 652 -20.65 -2.17 27.55
C GLU A 652 -21.96 -2.21 26.75
N ALA A 653 -22.56 -3.40 26.59
CA ALA A 653 -23.82 -3.55 25.86
C ALA A 653 -24.96 -2.78 26.53
N LEU A 654 -25.08 -2.85 27.86
CA LEU A 654 -26.09 -2.11 28.60
C LEU A 654 -25.89 -0.60 28.52
N LEU A 655 -24.63 -0.12 28.60
CA LEU A 655 -24.29 1.29 28.49
C LEU A 655 -24.69 1.85 27.10
N LEU A 656 -24.42 1.10 26.03
CA LEU A 656 -24.83 1.45 24.68
C LEU A 656 -26.35 1.62 24.54
N ILE A 657 -27.13 0.70 25.13
CA ILE A 657 -28.59 0.81 25.12
C ILE A 657 -29.06 1.98 26.00
N SER A 658 -28.40 2.22 27.14
CA SER A 658 -28.73 3.29 28.09
C SER A 658 -28.58 4.69 27.51
N ASN A 659 -27.68 4.89 26.53
CA ASN A 659 -27.54 6.17 25.81
C ASN A 659 -28.87 6.62 25.17
N HIS A 660 -29.76 5.68 24.86
CA HIS A 660 -31.06 5.95 24.24
C HIS A 660 -32.18 6.21 25.24
N PHE A 661 -31.93 6.20 26.56
CA PHE A 661 -32.88 6.75 27.53
C PHE A 661 -33.22 8.20 27.24
N CYS A 662 -32.25 8.96 26.69
CA CYS A 662 -32.37 10.40 26.45
C CYS A 662 -32.79 11.17 27.71
N ASP A 663 -32.35 10.70 28.89
CA ASP A 663 -32.59 11.30 30.20
C ASP A 663 -31.29 11.25 31.01
N TYR A 664 -30.72 12.42 31.29
CA TYR A 664 -29.45 12.56 31.98
C TYR A 664 -29.48 11.94 33.38
N GLU A 665 -30.54 12.12 34.15
CA GLU A 665 -30.63 11.64 35.53
C GLU A 665 -30.76 10.11 35.57
N ARG A 666 -31.59 9.54 34.68
CA ARG A 666 -31.74 8.09 34.58
C ARG A 666 -30.42 7.44 34.17
N GLN A 667 -29.75 7.98 33.14
CA GLN A 667 -28.49 7.43 32.66
C GLN A 667 -27.37 7.58 33.71
N THR A 668 -27.30 8.72 34.41
CA THR A 668 -26.28 8.95 35.45
C THR A 668 -26.43 7.98 36.63
N ARG A 669 -27.66 7.64 37.03
CA ARG A 669 -27.90 6.62 38.07
C ARG A 669 -27.48 5.22 37.59
N PHE A 670 -27.77 4.87 36.34
CA PHE A 670 -27.35 3.60 35.77
C PHE A 670 -25.82 3.49 35.69
N VAL A 671 -25.12 4.56 35.28
CA VAL A 671 -23.65 4.59 35.30
C VAL A 671 -23.11 4.44 36.73
N ALA A 672 -23.77 5.06 37.72
CA ALA A 672 -23.39 4.91 39.13
C ALA A 672 -23.50 3.44 39.59
N GLU A 673 -24.56 2.75 39.18
CA GLU A 673 -24.76 1.33 39.50
C GLU A 673 -23.66 0.45 38.89
N VAL A 674 -23.34 0.64 37.61
CA VAL A 674 -22.30 -0.13 36.89
C VAL A 674 -20.90 0.11 37.47
N ILE A 675 -20.55 1.37 37.79
CA ILE A 675 -19.20 1.71 38.23
C ILE A 675 -18.92 1.38 39.69
N ASN A 676 -19.95 1.29 40.55
CA ASN A 676 -19.81 1.28 42.01
C ASN A 676 -18.77 0.26 42.55
N GLN A 677 -18.83 -0.98 42.06
CA GLN A 677 -17.90 -2.02 42.47
C GLN A 677 -16.46 -1.71 41.99
N GLY A 678 -16.30 -1.33 40.72
CA GLY A 678 -15.00 -1.00 40.15
C GLY A 678 -14.37 0.24 40.81
N GLN A 679 -15.18 1.27 41.10
CA GLN A 679 -14.75 2.51 41.73
C GLN A 679 -14.21 2.28 43.14
N SER A 680 -14.98 1.62 44.00
CA SER A 680 -14.60 1.35 45.40
C SER A 680 -13.34 0.49 45.51
N GLN A 681 -13.24 -0.55 44.67
CA GLN A 681 -12.05 -1.38 44.58
C GLN A 681 -10.84 -0.60 44.07
N PHE A 682 -10.98 0.18 43.00
CA PHE A 682 -9.87 0.93 42.41
C PHE A 682 -9.27 1.96 43.38
N LEU A 683 -10.11 2.68 44.13
CA LEU A 683 -9.65 3.63 45.16
C LEU A 683 -8.90 2.92 46.29
N THR A 684 -9.38 1.75 46.70
CA THR A 684 -8.72 0.92 47.73
C THR A 684 -7.34 0.45 47.26
N LEU A 685 -7.26 -0.06 46.03
CA LEU A 685 -6.00 -0.48 45.41
C LEU A 685 -5.01 0.69 45.31
N GLY A 686 -5.50 1.88 44.94
CA GLY A 686 -4.67 3.06 44.82
C GLY A 686 -4.04 3.54 46.11
N ALA A 687 -4.78 3.48 47.22
CA ALA A 687 -4.27 3.83 48.54
C ALA A 687 -3.18 2.86 49.05
N GLU A 688 -3.20 1.60 48.60
CA GLU A 688 -2.22 0.59 48.96
C GLU A 688 -0.99 0.64 48.03
N ALA A 689 -1.19 0.61 46.71
CA ALA A 689 -0.17 0.21 45.74
C ALA A 689 0.36 1.31 44.82
N PHE A 690 -0.34 2.43 44.61
CA PHE A 690 0.04 3.42 43.57
C PHE A 690 0.88 4.58 44.10
N LYS A 691 1.53 4.40 45.25
CA LYS A 691 2.39 5.44 45.87
C LYS A 691 3.71 5.62 45.12
N GLY A 692 4.23 4.56 44.51
CA GLY A 692 5.50 4.54 43.78
C GLY A 692 5.70 3.25 42.99
N PRO A 693 6.76 3.16 42.16
CA PRO A 693 7.03 1.99 41.34
C PRO A 693 7.37 0.74 42.17
N ILE A 694 8.02 0.88 43.33
CA ILE A 694 8.44 -0.24 44.19
C ILE A 694 7.23 -0.90 44.85
N GLU A 695 6.30 -0.10 45.38
CA GLU A 695 5.04 -0.58 45.95
C GLU A 695 4.21 -1.31 44.89
N PHE A 696 4.17 -0.77 43.67
CA PHE A 696 3.48 -1.41 42.55
C PHE A 696 4.14 -2.75 42.17
N ILE A 697 5.47 -2.81 42.06
CA ILE A 697 6.24 -4.03 41.80
C ILE A 697 5.89 -5.13 42.82
N ARG A 698 5.85 -4.79 44.11
CA ARG A 698 5.48 -5.74 45.19
C ARG A 698 4.02 -6.15 45.11
N PHE A 699 3.12 -5.23 44.77
CA PHE A 699 1.69 -5.48 44.65
C PHE A 699 1.36 -6.47 43.52
N VAL A 700 2.03 -6.34 42.38
CA VAL A 700 1.85 -7.25 41.22
C VAL A 700 2.78 -8.46 41.26
N GLY A 701 3.79 -8.49 42.14
CA GLY A 701 4.72 -9.61 42.31
C GLY A 701 5.79 -9.72 41.23
N LEU A 702 6.30 -8.58 40.74
CA LEU A 702 7.46 -8.52 39.82
C LEU A 702 8.80 -8.78 40.53
N ASN A 703 8.82 -8.71 41.87
CA ASN A 703 9.97 -9.01 42.72
C ASN A 703 10.05 -10.50 43.14
N CYS A 704 9.10 -11.32 42.71
CA CYS A 704 9.05 -12.75 43.00
C CYS A 704 9.51 -13.55 41.77
N ASP A 705 10.09 -14.74 41.98
CA ASP A 705 10.47 -15.61 40.87
C ASP A 705 9.25 -16.09 40.07
N PRO A 706 9.39 -16.31 38.74
CA PRO A 706 8.29 -16.64 37.84
C PRO A 706 7.87 -18.12 37.97
N VAL A 707 7.47 -18.55 39.17
CA VAL A 707 6.99 -19.89 39.47
C VAL A 707 5.56 -19.79 40.03
N GLU A 708 4.57 -20.36 39.32
CA GLU A 708 3.14 -20.22 39.70
C GLU A 708 2.84 -20.74 41.12
N ASN A 709 3.58 -21.75 41.60
CA ASN A 709 3.43 -22.30 42.96
C ASN A 709 3.95 -21.37 44.07
N ASN A 710 4.80 -20.38 43.76
CA ASN A 710 5.38 -19.44 44.73
C ASN A 710 4.67 -18.06 44.74
N LEU A 711 3.80 -17.79 43.77
CA LEU A 711 3.00 -16.57 43.72
C LEU A 711 1.81 -16.73 44.66
N GLY A 712 1.81 -16.02 45.80
CA GLY A 712 0.69 -16.05 46.73
C GLY A 712 -0.63 -15.69 46.05
N GLU A 713 -1.72 -16.38 46.40
CA GLU A 713 -3.08 -16.18 45.83
C GLU A 713 -3.50 -14.70 45.79
N ARG A 714 -3.04 -13.91 46.77
CA ARG A 714 -3.26 -12.46 46.85
C ARG A 714 -2.72 -11.72 45.64
N THR A 715 -1.53 -12.05 45.13
CA THR A 715 -0.90 -11.35 44.00
C THR A 715 -1.64 -11.62 42.68
N LEU A 716 -2.06 -12.85 42.44
CA LEU A 716 -2.86 -13.20 41.26
C LEU A 716 -4.23 -12.51 41.32
N LYS A 717 -4.85 -12.46 42.49
CA LYS A 717 -6.09 -11.72 42.73
C LYS A 717 -5.92 -10.22 42.49
N ASN A 718 -4.84 -9.61 43.00
CA ASN A 718 -4.49 -8.20 42.78
C ASN A 718 -4.42 -7.85 41.28
N ARG A 719 -3.74 -8.67 40.48
CA ARG A 719 -3.66 -8.49 39.02
C ARG A 719 -5.04 -8.52 38.37
N ALA A 720 -5.85 -9.52 38.72
CA ALA A 720 -7.19 -9.70 38.17
C ALA A 720 -8.16 -8.58 38.59
N ASP A 721 -8.09 -8.12 39.83
CA ASP A 721 -8.89 -7.01 40.36
C ASP A 721 -8.53 -5.68 39.66
N LEU A 722 -7.23 -5.43 39.43
CA LEU A 722 -6.78 -4.24 38.70
C LEU A 722 -7.27 -4.23 37.25
N VAL A 723 -7.14 -5.35 36.53
CA VAL A 723 -7.64 -5.48 35.15
C VAL A 723 -9.15 -5.21 35.10
N PHE A 724 -9.91 -5.79 36.03
CA PHE A 724 -11.36 -5.58 36.10
C PHE A 724 -11.74 -4.12 36.37
N CYS A 725 -11.09 -3.47 37.34
CA CYS A 725 -11.34 -2.06 37.66
C CYS A 725 -11.09 -1.16 36.44
N ILE A 726 -9.92 -1.29 35.81
CA ILE A 726 -9.55 -0.48 34.64
C ILE A 726 -10.47 -0.76 33.46
N ALA A 727 -10.81 -2.02 33.18
CA ALA A 727 -11.70 -2.38 32.10
C ALA A 727 -13.13 -1.83 32.30
N THR A 728 -13.63 -1.84 33.55
CA THR A 728 -14.95 -1.29 33.89
C THR A 728 -14.99 0.24 33.74
N ILE A 729 -13.96 0.95 34.18
CA ILE A 729 -13.93 2.41 34.01
C ILE A 729 -13.76 2.75 32.52
N LEU A 730 -12.93 1.99 31.80
CA LEU A 730 -12.73 2.17 30.36
C LEU A 730 -14.01 1.94 29.56
N SER A 731 -14.81 0.93 29.88
CA SER A 731 -16.08 0.66 29.18
C SER A 731 -17.05 1.82 29.31
N ILE A 732 -17.16 2.41 30.51
CA ILE A 732 -17.97 3.60 30.77
C ILE A 732 -17.51 4.78 29.93
N VAL A 733 -16.20 5.08 29.98
CA VAL A 733 -15.62 6.21 29.24
C VAL A 733 -15.75 6.04 27.72
N LYS A 734 -15.63 4.81 27.21
CA LYS A 734 -15.78 4.52 25.78
C LYS A 734 -17.22 4.54 25.29
N ARG A 735 -18.19 4.11 26.10
CA ARG A 735 -19.56 3.83 25.64
C ARG A 735 -20.59 4.88 26.04
N CYS A 736 -20.37 5.66 27.10
CA CYS A 736 -21.33 6.70 27.50
C CYS A 736 -21.28 7.89 26.54
N SER A 737 -22.41 8.22 25.93
CA SER A 737 -22.52 9.35 25.02
C SER A 737 -23.71 10.26 25.35
N VAL A 738 -23.62 11.50 24.86
CA VAL A 738 -24.73 12.46 24.85
C VAL A 738 -25.53 12.25 23.57
N PRO A 739 -26.87 12.41 23.57
CA PRO A 739 -27.67 12.32 22.35
C PRO A 739 -27.17 13.27 21.25
N GLU A 740 -27.05 12.76 20.02
CA GLU A 740 -26.58 13.55 18.85
C GLU A 740 -27.56 14.65 18.45
N ASP A 741 -28.86 14.42 18.64
CA ASP A 741 -29.93 15.38 18.35
C ASP A 741 -29.98 16.47 19.46
N PRO A 742 -29.64 17.74 19.15
CA PRO A 742 -29.57 18.82 20.14
C PRO A 742 -30.89 19.03 20.90
N ASP A 743 -32.03 18.81 20.24
CA ASP A 743 -33.34 18.97 20.84
C ASP A 743 -33.63 17.86 21.86
N ARG A 744 -33.19 16.63 21.58
CA ARG A 744 -33.26 15.52 22.55
C ARG A 744 -32.30 15.75 23.71
N ALA A 745 -31.09 16.23 23.44
CA ALA A 745 -30.11 16.53 24.47
C ALA A 745 -30.62 17.65 25.42
N ALA A 746 -31.24 18.69 24.87
CA ALA A 746 -31.84 19.76 25.66
C ALA A 746 -33.03 19.26 26.52
N ARG A 747 -33.99 18.56 25.91
CA ARG A 747 -35.16 18.00 26.64
C ARG A 747 -34.76 16.96 27.69
N GLY A 748 -33.72 16.17 27.41
CA GLY A 748 -33.18 15.15 28.30
C GLY A 748 -32.31 15.69 29.43
N GLY A 749 -32.10 17.01 29.52
CA GLY A 749 -31.32 17.64 30.58
C GLY A 749 -29.79 17.48 30.42
N PHE A 750 -29.28 17.22 29.21
CA PHE A 750 -27.85 17.12 28.93
C PHE A 750 -27.20 18.49 28.67
N LEU A 751 -27.98 19.52 28.35
CA LEU A 751 -27.46 20.88 28.17
C LEU A 751 -27.17 21.51 29.53
N ALA A 752 -25.90 21.76 29.83
CA ALA A 752 -25.47 22.37 31.09
C ALA A 752 -25.40 23.90 31.01
N ALA A 753 -24.89 24.43 29.89
CA ALA A 753 -24.73 25.88 29.69
C ALA A 753 -24.63 26.22 28.19
N LEU A 754 -24.53 27.51 27.88
CA LEU A 754 -24.07 28.02 26.59
C LEU A 754 -22.66 28.59 26.75
N SER A 755 -21.80 28.44 25.75
CA SER A 755 -20.50 29.12 25.70
C SER A 755 -20.70 30.63 25.48
N GLU A 756 -19.62 31.40 25.62
CA GLU A 756 -19.61 32.84 25.31
C GLU A 756 -19.96 33.12 23.84
N SER A 757 -19.65 32.18 22.95
CA SER A 757 -20.02 32.20 21.53
C SER A 757 -21.43 31.67 21.23
N GLY A 758 -22.22 31.33 22.27
CA GLY A 758 -23.58 30.81 22.13
C GLY A 758 -23.69 29.32 21.77
N ASN A 759 -22.59 28.57 21.80
CA ASN A 759 -22.61 27.13 21.49
C ASN A 759 -23.09 26.30 22.70
N PRO A 760 -23.87 25.22 22.49
CA PRO A 760 -24.32 24.37 23.59
C PRO A 760 -23.16 23.64 24.26
N VAL A 761 -23.17 23.64 25.58
CA VAL A 761 -22.20 22.94 26.43
C VAL A 761 -22.93 21.78 27.08
N TYR A 762 -22.61 20.57 26.65
CA TYR A 762 -23.21 19.36 27.17
C TYR A 762 -22.47 18.83 28.40
N ARG A 763 -23.22 18.22 29.33
CA ARG A 763 -22.70 17.43 30.45
C ARG A 763 -22.86 15.94 30.16
N ASN A 764 -21.82 15.15 30.42
CA ASN A 764 -21.86 13.71 30.22
C ASN A 764 -22.24 12.98 31.53
N PRO A 765 -23.14 11.99 31.49
CA PRO A 765 -23.49 11.15 32.64
C PRO A 765 -22.30 10.43 33.31
N ALA A 766 -21.22 10.20 32.58
CA ALA A 766 -20.00 9.59 33.12
C ALA A 766 -19.12 10.57 33.92
N SER A 767 -19.20 11.89 33.65
CA SER A 767 -18.36 12.92 34.29
C SER A 767 -18.33 12.84 35.83
N PRO A 768 -19.47 12.83 36.56
CA PRO A 768 -19.45 12.86 38.02
C PRO A 768 -18.81 11.63 38.67
N HIS A 769 -18.77 10.51 37.95
CA HIS A 769 -18.27 9.24 38.46
C HIS A 769 -16.80 8.99 38.11
N VAL A 770 -16.35 9.47 36.94
CA VAL A 770 -14.98 9.27 36.46
C VAL A 770 -14.01 10.32 36.99
N ILE A 771 -14.44 11.59 37.13
CA ILE A 771 -13.56 12.67 37.62
C ILE A 771 -12.92 12.35 38.98
N PRO A 772 -13.64 11.83 39.99
CA PRO A 772 -13.06 11.45 41.28
C PRO A 772 -11.98 10.36 41.20
N LEU A 773 -11.94 9.59 40.11
CA LEU A 773 -10.97 8.51 39.90
C LEU A 773 -9.67 8.98 39.24
N LEU A 774 -9.68 10.17 38.62
CA LEU A 774 -8.52 10.70 37.88
C LEU A 774 -7.25 10.82 38.73
N PRO A 775 -7.27 11.29 39.99
CA PRO A 775 -6.06 11.35 40.82
C PRO A 775 -5.41 9.97 41.03
N THR A 776 -6.23 8.94 41.27
CA THR A 776 -5.77 7.56 41.45
C THR A 776 -5.24 6.98 40.14
N LEU A 777 -5.88 7.29 39.01
CA LEU A 777 -5.39 6.93 37.69
C LEU A 777 -4.04 7.58 37.37
N PHE A 778 -3.88 8.87 37.65
CA PHE A 778 -2.61 9.58 37.48
C PHE A 778 -1.50 9.04 38.39
N ALA A 779 -1.84 8.55 39.59
CA ALA A 779 -0.90 7.85 40.46
C ALA A 779 -0.45 6.51 39.86
N LEU A 780 -1.38 5.71 39.32
CA LEU A 780 -1.05 4.47 38.62
C LEU A 780 -0.15 4.71 37.41
N ILE A 781 -0.52 5.63 36.52
CA ILE A 781 0.25 5.96 35.31
C ILE A 781 1.67 6.42 35.67
N ARG A 782 1.80 7.27 36.69
CA ARG A 782 3.11 7.71 37.19
C ARG A 782 3.95 6.55 37.70
N ALA A 783 3.36 5.64 38.49
CA ALA A 783 4.06 4.47 38.98
C ALA A 783 4.49 3.55 37.83
N MET A 784 3.65 3.37 36.82
CA MET A 784 3.95 2.56 35.62
C MET A 784 5.07 3.17 34.77
N ASN A 785 5.01 4.47 34.49
CA ASN A 785 6.06 5.18 33.75
C ASN A 785 7.41 5.11 34.49
N ALA A 786 7.38 5.12 35.82
CA ALA A 786 8.58 4.99 36.66
C ALA A 786 9.15 3.56 36.73
N LEU A 787 8.47 2.53 36.20
CA LEU A 787 9.00 1.15 36.18
C LEU A 787 10.28 0.99 35.35
N PHE A 788 10.52 1.91 34.41
CA PHE A 788 11.71 1.91 33.56
C PHE A 788 12.90 2.66 34.18
N THR A 789 12.75 3.20 35.39
CA THR A 789 13.87 3.82 36.12
C THR A 789 14.85 2.78 36.62
N SER A 790 16.13 3.13 36.75
CA SER A 790 17.17 2.21 37.21
C SER A 790 16.88 1.64 38.60
N GLU A 791 16.27 2.42 39.50
CA GLU A 791 15.87 1.98 40.84
C GLU A 791 14.79 0.89 40.79
N ALA A 792 13.78 1.05 39.94
CA ALA A 792 12.70 0.08 39.78
C ALA A 792 13.20 -1.23 39.12
N LEU A 793 14.02 -1.11 38.06
CA LEU A 793 14.59 -2.25 37.35
C LEU A 793 15.50 -3.11 38.25
N ALA A 794 16.16 -2.52 39.24
CA ALA A 794 17.02 -3.24 40.19
C ALA A 794 16.25 -4.13 41.19
N VAL A 795 14.94 -3.89 41.36
CA VAL A 795 14.07 -4.63 42.32
C VAL A 795 13.40 -5.85 41.66
N LEU A 796 13.45 -5.95 40.34
CA LEU A 796 12.86 -7.07 39.60
C LEU A 796 13.57 -8.39 39.92
N SER A 797 12.81 -9.49 39.94
CA SER A 797 13.42 -10.82 39.98
C SER A 797 14.15 -11.12 38.67
N GLU A 798 15.18 -11.97 38.74
CA GLU A 798 15.99 -12.33 37.57
C GLU A 798 15.11 -12.92 36.45
N GLY A 799 14.11 -13.73 36.81
CA GLY A 799 13.18 -14.32 35.87
C GLY A 799 12.16 -13.35 35.25
N TYR A 800 11.86 -12.20 35.85
CA TYR A 800 10.97 -11.19 35.28
C TYR A 800 11.70 -10.00 34.63
N ARG A 801 13.03 -10.03 34.51
CA ARG A 801 13.79 -8.93 33.89
C ARG A 801 13.38 -8.66 32.44
N SER A 802 13.02 -9.70 31.69
CA SER A 802 12.52 -9.58 30.32
C SER A 802 11.02 -9.24 30.24
N ALA A 803 10.30 -9.14 31.37
CA ALA A 803 8.85 -8.89 31.39
C ALA A 803 8.46 -7.48 30.89
N HIS A 804 9.42 -6.56 30.80
CA HIS A 804 9.21 -5.25 30.21
C HIS A 804 9.39 -5.23 28.70
N GLY A 805 10.03 -6.24 28.10
CA GLY A 805 10.29 -6.31 26.66
C GLY A 805 9.02 -6.46 25.80
N LEU A 806 9.18 -6.28 24.49
CA LEU A 806 8.14 -6.52 23.48
C LEU A 806 7.69 -7.99 23.48
N LEU A 807 6.39 -8.21 23.26
CA LEU A 807 5.87 -9.55 23.03
C LEU A 807 6.43 -10.11 21.71
N GLU A 808 6.61 -11.43 21.65
CA GLU A 808 7.17 -12.07 20.44
C GLU A 808 6.26 -11.91 19.21
N SER A 809 4.94 -11.86 19.43
CA SER A 809 3.97 -11.52 18.39
C SER A 809 4.14 -10.09 17.88
N GLU A 810 4.41 -9.12 18.75
CA GLU A 810 4.67 -7.73 18.37
C GLU A 810 5.98 -7.59 17.61
N LYS A 811 7.02 -8.32 18.00
CA LYS A 811 8.30 -8.37 17.25
C LYS A 811 8.10 -8.97 15.86
N SER A 812 7.38 -10.09 15.78
CA SER A 812 7.06 -10.73 14.50
C SER A 812 6.29 -9.77 13.58
N ASN A 813 5.27 -9.08 14.12
CA ASN A 813 4.49 -8.08 13.38
C ASN A 813 5.36 -6.91 12.89
N LEU A 814 6.32 -6.44 13.70
CA LEU A 814 7.27 -5.41 13.26
C LEU A 814 8.14 -5.94 12.12
N LEU A 815 8.66 -7.17 12.22
CA LEU A 815 9.49 -7.77 11.17
C LEU A 815 8.71 -8.20 9.91
N GLY A 816 7.38 -8.05 9.91
CA GLY A 816 6.51 -8.53 8.82
C GLY A 816 6.37 -10.06 8.78
N LEU A 817 6.72 -10.75 9.86
CA LEU A 817 6.55 -12.19 10.04
C LEU A 817 5.16 -12.46 10.67
N ASN A 818 4.36 -13.36 10.09
CA ASN A 818 3.03 -13.64 10.61
C ASN A 818 3.06 -14.77 11.66
N SER A 819 2.65 -14.46 12.89
CA SER A 819 2.59 -15.42 14.01
C SER A 819 1.36 -16.35 14.00
N SER A 820 0.47 -16.22 13.01
CA SER A 820 -0.86 -16.83 13.00
C SER A 820 -0.88 -18.37 12.91
N SER A 821 0.22 -19.01 12.50
CA SER A 821 0.34 -20.47 12.46
C SER A 821 0.80 -21.07 13.80
N ASN A 822 1.65 -20.38 14.57
CA ASN A 822 2.09 -20.90 15.87
C ASN A 822 0.96 -20.96 16.91
N ASP A 823 0.02 -20.01 16.88
CA ASP A 823 -1.08 -19.96 17.84
C ASP A 823 -2.19 -21.01 17.58
N ASN A 824 -2.21 -21.57 16.37
CA ASN A 824 -3.12 -22.64 15.94
C ASN A 824 -2.47 -24.03 15.96
N ASN A 825 -1.15 -24.15 15.77
CA ASN A 825 -0.43 -25.42 15.92
C ASN A 825 -0.21 -25.81 17.39
N LEU A 826 -0.46 -24.91 18.33
CA LEU A 826 -0.62 -25.19 19.77
C LEU A 826 -2.02 -25.74 20.11
N ALA A 827 -2.87 -26.07 19.12
CA ALA A 827 -4.20 -26.62 19.37
C ALA A 827 -4.20 -28.02 20.03
N ASP A 828 -3.07 -28.74 20.00
CA ASP A 828 -2.89 -30.06 20.61
C ASP A 828 -1.82 -30.12 21.72
N SER A 829 -1.20 -28.99 22.09
CA SER A 829 -0.40 -28.91 23.31
C SER A 829 -1.20 -28.19 24.38
N ASP A 830 -1.59 -28.94 25.40
CA ASP A 830 -2.23 -28.50 26.64
C ASP A 830 -1.98 -27.04 27.04
N GLN A 831 -2.99 -26.40 27.64
CA GLN A 831 -2.95 -25.08 28.29
C GLN A 831 -1.87 -24.93 29.41
N THR A 832 -0.90 -25.83 29.52
CA THR A 832 -0.04 -25.97 30.70
C THR A 832 1.19 -25.07 30.73
N THR A 833 1.62 -24.34 29.69
CA THR A 833 2.81 -23.47 29.83
C THR A 833 2.88 -22.24 28.90
N ILE A 834 1.90 -21.32 28.94
CA ILE A 834 2.29 -19.92 28.63
C ILE A 834 3.24 -19.51 29.75
N ALA A 835 4.52 -19.31 29.42
CA ALA A 835 5.54 -18.98 30.39
C ALA A 835 5.06 -17.82 31.29
N PRO A 836 5.20 -17.90 32.63
CA PRO A 836 4.69 -16.87 33.54
C PRO A 836 5.19 -15.45 33.22
N VAL A 837 6.35 -15.34 32.57
CA VAL A 837 6.91 -14.10 32.03
C VAL A 837 6.04 -13.50 30.92
N VAL A 838 5.57 -14.30 29.96
CA VAL A 838 4.69 -13.85 28.88
C VAL A 838 3.35 -13.38 29.44
N LYS A 839 2.77 -14.10 30.41
CA LYS A 839 1.55 -13.64 31.11
C LYS A 839 1.74 -12.28 31.77
N MET A 840 2.91 -12.04 32.38
CA MET A 840 3.25 -10.75 32.98
C MET A 840 3.45 -9.65 31.92
N GLN A 841 4.15 -9.95 30.81
CA GLN A 841 4.30 -9.01 29.69
C GLN A 841 2.93 -8.57 29.16
N THR A 842 2.04 -9.52 28.89
CA THR A 842 0.67 -9.23 28.43
C THR A 842 -0.10 -8.40 29.45
N PHE A 843 0.02 -8.71 30.75
CA PHE A 843 -0.63 -7.92 31.80
C PHE A 843 -0.11 -6.47 31.84
N LEU A 844 1.20 -6.25 31.84
CA LEU A 844 1.79 -4.92 31.85
C LEU A 844 1.41 -4.13 30.60
N THR A 845 1.40 -4.76 29.42
CA THR A 845 0.94 -4.14 28.17
C THR A 845 -0.52 -3.73 28.25
N ASN A 846 -1.40 -4.66 28.63
CA ASN A 846 -2.83 -4.40 28.65
C ASN A 846 -3.20 -3.30 29.65
N ILE A 847 -2.61 -3.28 30.86
CA ILE A 847 -2.89 -2.22 31.83
C ILE A 847 -2.38 -0.87 31.32
N HIS A 848 -1.17 -0.83 30.76
CA HIS A 848 -0.58 0.39 30.22
C HIS A 848 -1.50 0.99 29.15
N ASP A 849 -1.83 0.20 28.13
CA ASP A 849 -2.59 0.67 26.99
C ASP A 849 -4.02 1.02 27.37
N ASN A 850 -4.67 0.25 28.24
CA ASN A 850 -6.01 0.57 28.74
C ASN A 850 -6.05 1.89 29.53
N CYS A 851 -4.99 2.22 30.29
CA CYS A 851 -4.91 3.52 30.99
C CYS A 851 -4.86 4.70 30.00
N TYR A 852 -4.05 4.59 28.94
CA TYR A 852 -3.95 5.63 27.92
C TYR A 852 -5.19 5.70 27.02
N HIS A 853 -5.82 4.57 26.71
CA HIS A 853 -7.13 4.55 26.05
C HIS A 853 -8.21 5.21 26.91
N MET A 854 -8.21 4.99 28.23
CA MET A 854 -9.15 5.62 29.14
C MET A 854 -8.98 7.14 29.16
N LEU A 855 -7.74 7.62 29.21
CA LEU A 855 -7.48 9.06 29.12
C LEU A 855 -7.83 9.63 27.74
N GLY A 856 -7.46 8.95 26.66
CA GLY A 856 -7.72 9.38 25.29
C GLY A 856 -9.22 9.48 25.00
N SER A 857 -10.00 8.44 25.32
CA SER A 857 -11.46 8.46 25.21
C SER A 857 -12.10 9.45 26.20
N GLY A 858 -11.53 9.60 27.40
CA GLY A 858 -11.99 10.55 28.41
C GLY A 858 -11.92 12.01 27.96
N CYS A 859 -10.94 12.36 27.11
CA CYS A 859 -10.81 13.69 26.53
C CYS A 859 -12.05 14.11 25.72
N HIS A 860 -12.69 13.15 25.03
CA HIS A 860 -13.93 13.38 24.28
C HIS A 860 -15.16 13.26 25.18
N THR A 861 -15.26 12.17 25.94
CA THR A 861 -16.46 11.81 26.70
C THR A 861 -16.73 12.76 27.85
N ILE A 862 -15.71 13.07 28.67
CA ILE A 862 -15.81 14.04 29.77
C ILE A 862 -15.77 15.48 29.22
N GLY A 863 -15.05 15.68 28.11
CA GLY A 863 -15.06 16.92 27.35
C GLY A 863 -14.64 18.12 28.19
N ARG A 864 -15.47 19.18 28.18
CA ARG A 864 -15.19 20.43 28.90
C ARG A 864 -14.89 20.21 30.38
N ASP A 865 -15.57 19.26 31.02
CA ASP A 865 -15.41 19.01 32.46
C ASP A 865 -14.01 18.48 32.83
N PHE A 866 -13.32 17.86 31.87
CA PHE A 866 -11.93 17.42 32.04
C PHE A 866 -10.99 18.61 31.95
N TYR A 867 -11.09 19.42 30.90
CA TYR A 867 -10.17 20.55 30.66
C TYR A 867 -10.30 21.69 31.67
N GLN A 868 -11.47 21.84 32.31
CA GLN A 868 -11.69 22.86 33.34
C GLN A 868 -11.09 22.50 34.72
N LEU A 869 -10.56 21.29 34.90
CA LEU A 869 -9.99 20.86 36.18
C LEU A 869 -8.80 21.74 36.57
N SER A 870 -8.85 22.28 37.79
CA SER A 870 -7.78 23.13 38.32
C SER A 870 -6.46 22.37 38.42
N GLY A 871 -5.40 22.88 37.79
CA GLY A 871 -4.09 22.24 37.81
C GLY A 871 -3.97 21.01 36.92
N LEU A 872 -4.82 20.85 35.89
CA LEU A 872 -4.74 19.71 34.97
C LEU A 872 -3.38 19.62 34.25
N ALA A 873 -2.86 20.71 33.70
CA ALA A 873 -1.57 20.71 32.99
C ALA A 873 -0.41 20.18 33.85
N PRO A 874 -0.14 20.71 35.05
CA PRO A 874 0.91 20.15 35.90
C PRO A 874 0.61 18.71 36.36
N ALA A 875 -0.66 18.32 36.53
CA ALA A 875 -1.01 16.94 36.85
C ALA A 875 -0.63 15.97 35.71
N LEU A 876 -0.91 16.34 34.45
CA LEU A 876 -0.54 15.55 33.26
C LEU A 876 0.98 15.46 33.10
N LEU A 877 1.70 16.57 33.26
CA LEU A 877 3.16 16.59 33.18
C LEU A 877 3.82 15.70 34.24
N ASN A 878 3.30 15.71 35.47
CA ASN A 878 3.84 14.90 36.57
C ASN A 878 3.35 13.44 36.59
N SER A 879 2.49 13.03 35.66
CA SER A 879 1.97 11.66 35.58
C SER A 879 2.16 11.08 34.18
N VAL A 880 1.30 11.44 33.23
CA VAL A 880 1.30 10.97 31.84
C VAL A 880 2.63 11.18 31.14
N PHE A 881 3.25 12.35 31.32
CA PHE A 881 4.52 12.70 30.69
C PHE A 881 5.71 12.61 31.66
N SER A 882 5.55 11.91 32.78
CA SER A 882 6.67 11.64 33.68
C SER A 882 7.63 10.61 33.07
N ASN A 883 8.94 10.76 33.34
CA ASN A 883 9.98 9.79 32.98
C ASN A 883 10.11 9.46 31.47
N MET A 884 9.69 10.35 30.56
CA MET A 884 9.72 10.10 29.10
C MET A 884 11.12 9.78 28.53
N GLU A 885 12.20 10.11 29.24
CA GLU A 885 13.58 9.80 28.87
C GLU A 885 13.85 8.28 28.88
N VAL A 886 13.37 7.58 29.91
CA VAL A 886 13.65 6.15 30.13
C VAL A 886 12.60 5.23 29.50
N ILE A 887 11.42 5.75 29.16
CA ILE A 887 10.36 4.97 28.53
C ILE A 887 10.81 4.51 27.12
N PRO A 888 10.70 3.22 26.78
CA PRO A 888 11.06 2.70 25.47
C PRO A 888 10.01 3.08 24.41
N ASP A 889 10.41 3.10 23.13
CA ASP A 889 9.57 3.64 22.05
C ASP A 889 8.23 2.90 21.89
N TYR A 890 8.21 1.58 22.05
CA TYR A 890 6.97 0.79 21.95
C TYR A 890 5.93 1.15 23.04
N ARG A 891 6.36 1.67 24.21
CA ARG A 891 5.47 2.22 25.24
C ARG A 891 5.15 3.69 25.03
N LEU A 892 6.11 4.45 24.52
CA LEU A 892 5.91 5.87 24.23
C LEU A 892 4.91 6.08 23.10
N ARG A 893 4.88 5.19 22.10
CA ARG A 893 3.97 5.26 20.95
C ARG A 893 2.49 5.33 21.35
N PRO A 894 1.93 4.46 22.21
CA PRO A 894 0.56 4.63 22.73
C PRO A 894 0.30 6.00 23.38
N ILE A 895 1.25 6.56 24.13
CA ILE A 895 1.09 7.88 24.77
C ILE A 895 0.91 8.96 23.69
N ILE A 896 1.72 8.91 22.63
CA ILE A 896 1.68 9.87 21.52
C ILE A 896 0.46 9.63 20.62
N ARG A 897 0.21 8.39 20.22
CA ARG A 897 -0.85 8.06 19.24
C ARG A 897 -2.25 8.05 19.86
N VAL A 898 -2.41 7.40 21.02
CA VAL A 898 -3.72 7.11 21.63
C VAL A 898 -4.19 8.25 22.53
N PHE A 899 -3.28 8.90 23.28
CA PHE A 899 -3.66 9.98 24.19
C PHE A 899 -3.51 11.38 23.57
N MET A 900 -2.33 11.74 23.04
CA MET A 900 -2.08 13.12 22.59
C MET A 900 -3.01 13.56 21.46
N LYS A 901 -3.32 12.69 20.50
CA LYS A 901 -4.19 13.03 19.36
C LYS A 901 -5.62 13.40 19.81
N PRO A 902 -6.35 12.56 20.58
CA PRO A 902 -7.64 12.96 21.14
C PRO A 902 -7.58 14.14 22.12
N PHE A 903 -6.50 14.26 22.90
CA PHE A 903 -6.30 15.36 23.85
C PHE A 903 -6.22 16.73 23.16
N ILE A 904 -5.52 16.81 22.03
CA ILE A 904 -5.45 18.06 21.26
C ILE A 904 -6.78 18.32 20.54
N TYR A 905 -7.31 17.30 19.87
CA TYR A 905 -8.52 17.42 19.05
C TYR A 905 -9.77 17.80 19.87
N SER A 906 -9.93 17.23 21.06
CA SER A 906 -11.14 17.39 21.88
C SER A 906 -11.09 18.62 22.80
N CYS A 907 -9.99 19.38 22.79
CA CYS A 907 -9.83 20.52 23.68
C CYS A 907 -10.60 21.76 23.17
N PRO A 908 -11.47 22.37 23.99
CA PRO A 908 -12.09 23.64 23.64
C PRO A 908 -11.07 24.79 23.55
N PRO A 909 -11.25 25.78 22.64
CA PRO A 909 -10.32 26.90 22.48
C PRO A 909 -10.00 27.67 23.76
N ALA A 910 -10.98 27.77 24.67
CA ALA A 910 -10.83 28.46 25.96
C ALA A 910 -9.71 27.89 26.85
N TYR A 911 -9.25 26.65 26.61
CA TYR A 911 -8.22 25.99 27.42
C TYR A 911 -6.91 25.74 26.66
N TYR A 912 -6.76 26.30 25.45
CA TYR A 912 -5.53 26.15 24.66
C TYR A 912 -4.32 26.70 25.41
N GLU A 913 -4.38 27.93 25.90
CA GLU A 913 -3.25 28.56 26.59
C GLU A 913 -2.98 27.95 27.97
N THR A 914 -4.03 27.60 28.72
CA THR A 914 -3.89 27.12 30.10
C THR A 914 -3.50 25.64 30.19
N VAL A 915 -3.91 24.82 29.21
CA VAL A 915 -3.73 23.36 29.24
C VAL A 915 -2.86 22.85 28.08
N LEU A 916 -3.23 23.11 26.83
CA LEU A 916 -2.54 22.50 25.68
C LEU A 916 -1.11 23.04 25.50
N ILE A 917 -0.92 24.36 25.52
CA ILE A 917 0.38 24.98 25.25
C ILE A 917 1.46 24.51 26.24
N PRO A 918 1.23 24.48 27.57
CA PRO A 918 2.21 23.95 28.53
C PRO A 918 2.58 22.48 28.27
N VAL A 919 1.59 21.64 27.93
CA VAL A 919 1.82 20.21 27.65
C VAL A 919 2.59 20.03 26.34
N LEU A 920 2.16 20.72 25.27
CA LEU A 920 2.83 20.68 23.97
C LEU A 920 4.27 21.20 24.05
N ALA A 921 4.54 22.23 24.84
CA ALA A 921 5.88 22.77 25.04
C ALA A 921 6.85 21.71 25.60
N HIS A 922 6.39 20.94 26.59
CA HIS A 922 7.17 19.87 27.18
C HIS A 922 7.37 18.71 26.19
N VAL A 923 6.27 18.18 25.64
CA VAL A 923 6.30 16.99 24.78
C VAL A 923 7.05 17.26 23.48
N ALA A 924 6.81 18.39 22.80
CA ALA A 924 7.46 18.68 21.53
C ALA A 924 8.98 18.85 21.69
N THR A 925 9.42 19.45 22.80
CA THR A 925 10.84 19.60 23.10
C THR A 925 11.51 18.25 23.33
N HIS A 926 10.90 17.40 24.16
CA HIS A 926 11.41 16.04 24.40
C HIS A 926 11.46 15.19 23.13
N MET A 927 10.37 15.17 22.37
CA MET A 927 10.28 14.40 21.12
C MET A 927 11.28 14.88 20.08
N CYS A 928 11.45 16.19 19.91
CA CYS A 928 12.44 16.74 18.99
C CYS A 928 13.86 16.29 19.37
N GLN A 929 14.24 16.35 20.65
CA GLN A 929 15.56 15.94 21.12
C GLN A 929 15.78 14.43 20.94
N ARG A 930 14.82 13.60 21.36
CA ARG A 930 14.90 12.14 21.26
C ARG A 930 14.99 11.66 19.81
N LEU A 931 14.09 12.13 18.95
CA LEU A 931 14.06 11.72 17.54
C LEU A 931 15.32 12.18 16.80
N THR A 932 15.78 13.42 17.03
CA THR A 932 17.02 13.92 16.42
C THR A 932 18.23 13.08 16.84
N ALA A 933 18.34 12.73 18.13
CA ALA A 933 19.43 11.90 18.64
C ALA A 933 19.39 10.48 18.04
N LYS A 934 18.22 9.85 17.98
CA LYS A 934 18.05 8.51 17.41
C LYS A 934 18.33 8.46 15.91
N TRP A 935 17.80 9.42 15.15
CA TRP A 935 18.09 9.50 13.72
C TRP A 935 19.57 9.74 13.45
N LYS A 936 20.23 10.59 14.24
CA LYS A 936 21.69 10.78 14.13
C LYS A 936 22.45 9.47 14.40
N TYR A 937 22.08 8.72 15.44
CA TYR A 937 22.67 7.43 15.75
C TYR A 937 22.47 6.42 14.60
N MET A 938 21.25 6.33 14.06
CA MET A 938 20.95 5.43 12.94
C MET A 938 21.73 5.81 11.68
N THR A 939 21.82 7.09 11.34
CA THR A 939 22.63 7.55 10.21
C THR A 939 24.10 7.17 10.38
N GLN A 940 24.68 7.35 11.57
CA GLN A 940 26.06 6.94 11.86
C GLN A 940 26.26 5.43 11.71
N LEU A 941 25.28 4.63 12.15
CA LEU A 941 25.33 3.17 12.03
C LEU A 941 25.37 2.75 10.55
N TYR A 942 24.49 3.32 9.71
CA TYR A 942 24.48 3.08 8.26
C TYR A 942 25.78 3.51 7.57
N GLU A 943 26.35 4.65 7.96
CA GLU A 943 27.60 5.17 7.37
C GLU A 943 28.84 4.35 7.79
N SER A 944 28.82 3.77 8.99
CA SER A 944 29.96 3.01 9.52
C SER A 944 30.14 1.63 8.90
N GLY A 945 29.13 1.11 8.18
CA GLY A 945 29.18 -0.21 7.54
C GLY A 945 29.27 -1.39 8.52
N GLY A 946 29.07 -1.19 9.82
CA GLY A 946 29.19 -2.21 10.88
C GLY A 946 28.07 -3.27 10.89
N LEU A 947 27.36 -3.47 9.78
CA LEU A 947 26.38 -4.54 9.60
C LEU A 947 27.12 -5.85 9.31
N ASP A 948 27.86 -6.37 10.28
CA ASP A 948 28.46 -7.70 10.17
C ASP A 948 27.34 -8.76 10.21
N GLU A 949 27.32 -9.65 9.21
CA GLU A 949 26.28 -10.66 8.99
C GLU A 949 26.21 -11.75 10.08
N GLU A 950 27.18 -11.82 11.00
CA GLU A 950 27.39 -12.99 11.86
C GLU A 950 26.73 -12.97 13.24
N ASN A 951 25.97 -11.93 13.64
CA ASN A 951 25.35 -11.87 14.97
C ASN A 951 23.84 -11.52 14.97
N CYS A 952 23.12 -12.07 15.95
CA CYS A 952 21.71 -11.77 16.29
C CYS A 952 21.39 -10.27 16.54
N THR A 953 22.37 -9.37 16.43
CA THR A 953 22.23 -7.91 16.48
C THR A 953 21.39 -7.35 15.34
N ASN A 954 21.39 -7.99 14.16
CA ASN A 954 20.69 -7.49 12.98
C ASN A 954 19.17 -7.39 13.16
N VAL A 955 18.54 -8.31 13.90
CA VAL A 955 17.07 -8.30 14.09
C VAL A 955 16.64 -7.22 15.08
N GLN A 956 17.37 -7.06 16.20
CA GLN A 956 17.03 -6.06 17.22
C GLN A 956 17.25 -4.63 16.70
N GLU A 957 18.30 -4.40 15.91
CA GLU A 957 18.55 -3.11 15.27
C GLU A 957 17.46 -2.74 14.26
N VAL A 958 16.98 -3.70 13.47
CA VAL A 958 15.83 -3.49 12.57
C VAL A 958 14.57 -3.16 13.36
N ILE A 959 14.31 -3.86 14.47
CA ILE A 959 13.17 -3.55 15.36
C ILE A 959 13.27 -2.11 15.89
N ASP A 960 14.44 -1.68 16.35
CA ASP A 960 14.66 -0.35 16.88
C ASP A 960 14.52 0.75 15.81
N ASP A 961 15.02 0.51 14.58
CA ASP A 961 14.81 1.40 13.43
C ASP A 961 13.32 1.51 13.07
N MET A 962 12.60 0.38 13.02
CA MET A 962 11.17 0.38 12.74
C MET A 962 10.34 1.08 13.82
N LEU A 963 10.69 0.91 15.10
CA LEU A 963 10.05 1.63 16.19
C LEU A 963 10.30 3.14 16.10
N ASN A 964 11.52 3.57 15.78
CA ASN A 964 11.85 4.98 15.62
C ASN A 964 11.10 5.61 14.43
N ARG A 965 11.01 4.91 13.30
CA ARG A 965 10.20 5.32 12.13
C ARG A 965 8.73 5.47 12.50
N ASN A 966 8.17 4.47 13.17
CA ASN A 966 6.77 4.50 13.59
C ASN A 966 6.49 5.63 14.58
N LEU A 967 7.35 5.83 15.58
CA LEU A 967 7.25 6.93 16.54
C LEU A 967 7.37 8.30 15.86
N THR A 968 8.27 8.44 14.88
CA THR A 968 8.41 9.65 14.06
C THR A 968 7.11 9.97 13.33
N ARG A 969 6.51 8.97 12.65
CA ARG A 969 5.24 9.12 11.92
C ARG A 969 4.08 9.46 12.86
N ASP A 970 3.96 8.76 13.99
CA ASP A 970 2.93 8.99 15.00
C ASP A 970 3.00 10.42 15.54
N PHE A 971 4.22 10.94 15.81
CA PHE A 971 4.40 12.30 16.30
C PHE A 971 4.16 13.38 15.23
N VAL A 972 4.58 13.14 13.98
CA VAL A 972 4.26 14.05 12.86
C VAL A 972 2.74 14.15 12.64
N ASP A 973 1.99 13.06 12.81
CA ASP A 973 0.53 13.09 12.75
C ASP A 973 -0.10 13.90 13.90
N VAL A 974 0.46 13.82 15.12
CA VAL A 974 0.06 14.68 16.24
C VAL A 974 0.32 16.16 15.94
N LEU A 975 1.49 16.48 15.36
CA LEU A 975 1.80 17.85 14.93
C LEU A 975 0.87 18.34 13.81
N LYS A 976 0.45 17.46 12.90
CA LYS A 976 -0.55 17.79 11.88
C LYS A 976 -1.86 18.23 12.52
N VAL A 977 -2.38 17.45 13.46
CA VAL A 977 -3.62 17.78 14.17
C VAL A 977 -3.48 19.10 14.94
N ALA A 978 -2.34 19.34 15.59
CA ALA A 978 -2.10 20.58 16.33
C ALA A 978 -2.01 21.82 15.42
N LEU A 979 -1.35 21.71 14.26
CA LEU A 979 -1.00 22.85 13.42
C LEU A 979 -2.05 23.21 12.37
N VAL A 980 -2.71 22.21 11.78
CA VAL A 980 -3.60 22.39 10.63
C VAL A 980 -5.03 21.95 10.95
N GLY A 981 -5.21 21.14 12.00
CA GLY A 981 -6.47 20.46 12.29
C GLY A 981 -6.61 19.14 11.52
N GLY A 982 -7.64 18.36 11.89
CA GLY A 982 -7.96 17.08 11.26
C GLY A 982 -9.47 16.95 11.01
N ALA A 983 -9.86 16.16 10.01
CA ALA A 983 -11.27 15.81 9.79
C ALA A 983 -11.75 14.89 10.93
N ALA A 984 -13.00 15.05 11.38
CA ALA A 984 -13.59 14.23 12.46
C ALA A 984 -13.51 12.71 12.22
N SER A 985 -13.42 12.28 10.95
CA SER A 985 -13.22 10.89 10.53
C SER A 985 -11.87 10.29 10.94
N ASP A 986 -10.85 11.10 11.21
CA ASP A 986 -9.51 10.63 11.62
C ASP A 986 -9.36 10.53 13.15
N ALA A 987 -10.36 11.00 13.91
CA ALA A 987 -10.32 11.17 15.37
C ALA A 987 -11.35 10.31 16.12
N SER A 988 -12.23 9.58 15.43
CA SER A 988 -12.93 8.48 16.07
C SER A 988 -11.88 7.52 16.63
N PRO A 989 -12.03 6.98 17.85
CA PRO A 989 -11.36 5.73 18.20
C PRO A 989 -11.57 4.77 17.02
N PRO A 990 -10.61 3.93 16.64
CA PRO A 990 -10.94 2.78 15.78
C PRO A 990 -12.04 2.02 16.52
N ASP A 991 -13.28 2.30 16.15
CA ASP A 991 -14.46 1.73 16.76
C ASP A 991 -14.73 0.45 16.00
N LEU A 992 -15.01 -0.59 16.78
CA LEU A 992 -14.78 -2.01 16.49
C LEU A 992 -13.34 -2.42 16.81
N MET A 993 -13.24 -3.42 17.68
CA MET A 993 -12.06 -4.26 17.80
C MET A 993 -11.55 -4.55 16.38
N GLU A 994 -10.42 -3.96 15.99
CA GLU A 994 -9.49 -4.67 15.13
C GLU A 994 -9.22 -5.97 15.89
N GLN A 995 -9.98 -7.02 15.55
CA GLN A 995 -9.47 -8.35 15.73
C GLN A 995 -8.10 -8.31 15.06
N ASP A 996 -7.06 -8.57 15.85
CA ASP A 996 -5.72 -8.91 15.40
C ASP A 996 -5.81 -9.82 14.17
N THR A 997 -5.89 -9.18 13.01
CA THR A 997 -5.68 -9.76 11.69
C THR A 997 -4.42 -9.08 11.24
N GLY A 998 -3.31 -9.60 11.79
CA GLY A 998 -1.96 -9.34 11.33
C GLY A 998 -1.94 -9.53 9.82
N GLY A 999 -1.98 -8.40 9.13
CA GLY A 999 -1.98 -8.31 7.70
C GLY A 999 -1.35 -6.98 7.38
N MET A 1000 -0.22 -7.04 6.68
CA MET A 1000 0.43 -5.91 6.04
C MET A 1000 -0.59 -5.16 5.17
N ALA A 1001 -1.32 -4.23 5.77
CA ALA A 1001 -2.07 -3.24 5.05
C ALA A 1001 -1.05 -2.24 4.52
N ILE A 1002 -0.58 -2.49 3.31
CA ILE A 1002 -0.09 -1.41 2.46
C ILE A 1002 -1.26 -0.43 2.39
N ASP A 1003 -1.12 0.71 3.05
CA ASP A 1003 -2.01 1.86 2.91
C ASP A 1003 -2.22 2.08 1.41
N THR A 1004 -3.40 1.70 0.92
CA THR A 1004 -3.79 2.02 -0.45
C THR A 1004 -3.98 3.54 -0.46
N PRO A 1005 -3.23 4.30 -1.27
CA PRO A 1005 -3.36 5.74 -1.26
C PRO A 1005 -4.80 6.08 -1.65
N SER A 1006 -5.54 6.72 -0.73
CA SER A 1006 -6.90 7.13 -1.00
C SER A 1006 -6.88 7.96 -2.29
N THR A 1007 -7.54 7.46 -3.33
CA THR A 1007 -7.69 8.13 -4.62
C THR A 1007 -8.74 9.24 -4.45
N ARG A 1008 -8.36 10.31 -3.76
CA ARG A 1008 -9.00 11.62 -3.90
C ARG A 1008 -7.94 12.58 -4.43
N GLY A 1009 -8.30 13.24 -5.52
CA GLY A 1009 -7.40 13.94 -6.42
C GLY A 1009 -6.38 14.85 -5.73
N SER A 1010 -5.19 14.86 -6.32
CA SER A 1010 -4.02 15.70 -6.04
C SER A 1010 -4.27 17.18 -6.25
N SER A 1011 -5.20 17.75 -5.49
CA SER A 1011 -5.21 19.16 -5.21
C SER A 1011 -4.67 19.34 -3.79
N ILE A 1012 -3.38 19.65 -3.69
CA ILE A 1012 -2.78 20.27 -2.51
C ILE A 1012 -3.46 21.65 -2.36
N VAL A 1013 -4.72 21.66 -1.94
CA VAL A 1013 -5.38 22.89 -1.48
C VAL A 1013 -4.69 23.20 -0.18
N ALA A 1014 -3.94 24.31 -0.17
CA ALA A 1014 -3.14 24.75 0.95
C ALA A 1014 -3.91 24.63 2.27
N GLU A 1015 -3.59 23.59 3.04
CA GLU A 1015 -3.98 23.44 4.43
C GLU A 1015 -3.50 24.72 5.16
N VAL A 1016 -4.43 25.51 5.72
CA VAL A 1016 -4.11 26.74 6.45
C VAL A 1016 -3.83 26.38 7.90
N VAL A 1017 -2.91 27.10 8.54
CA VAL A 1017 -2.62 26.92 9.97
C VAL A 1017 -3.88 27.24 10.79
N SER A 1018 -4.23 26.35 11.72
CA SER A 1018 -5.39 26.50 12.61
C SER A 1018 -5.16 27.60 13.66
N GLU A 1019 -6.20 27.95 14.43
CA GLU A 1019 -6.08 28.88 15.56
C GLU A 1019 -5.07 28.36 16.60
N LEU A 1020 -5.19 27.09 17.00
CA LEU A 1020 -4.21 26.43 17.86
C LEU A 1020 -2.81 26.44 17.24
N GLY A 1021 -2.71 26.13 15.95
CA GLY A 1021 -1.44 26.14 15.23
C GLY A 1021 -0.76 27.51 15.28
N THR A 1022 -1.55 28.58 15.18
CA THR A 1022 -1.05 29.96 15.30
C THR A 1022 -0.51 30.23 16.71
N LEU A 1023 -1.21 29.80 17.76
CA LEU A 1023 -0.72 29.90 19.14
C LEU A 1023 0.58 29.10 19.35
N VAL A 1024 0.63 27.86 18.84
CA VAL A 1024 1.81 26.99 18.92
C VAL A 1024 3.03 27.59 18.22
N LEU A 1025 2.83 28.25 17.07
CA LEU A 1025 3.92 28.90 16.32
C LEU A 1025 4.33 30.27 16.90
N ARG A 1026 3.45 30.95 17.66
CA ARG A 1026 3.78 32.21 18.33
C ARG A 1026 4.46 32.03 19.68
N HIS A 1027 4.17 30.94 20.37
CA HIS A 1027 4.72 30.70 21.70
C HIS A 1027 6.17 30.22 21.63
N SER A 1028 7.07 30.87 22.39
CA SER A 1028 8.52 30.68 22.28
C SER A 1028 9.00 29.27 22.65
N SER A 1029 8.34 28.63 23.62
CA SER A 1029 8.70 27.29 24.08
C SER A 1029 8.26 26.15 23.16
N THR A 1030 7.30 26.38 22.25
CA THR A 1030 6.79 25.36 21.32
C THR A 1030 7.33 25.55 19.91
N CYS A 1031 7.40 26.79 19.44
CA CYS A 1031 7.72 27.10 18.05
C CYS A 1031 9.02 26.44 17.58
N HIS A 1032 10.09 26.58 18.36
CA HIS A 1032 11.41 26.08 17.97
C HIS A 1032 11.41 24.55 17.80
N SER A 1033 10.96 23.82 18.82
CA SER A 1033 10.93 22.35 18.84
C SER A 1033 10.02 21.77 17.75
N VAL A 1034 8.85 22.39 17.51
CA VAL A 1034 7.90 21.94 16.48
C VAL A 1034 8.48 22.16 15.07
N VAL A 1035 9.01 23.35 14.79
CA VAL A 1035 9.60 23.66 13.48
C VAL A 1035 10.79 22.77 13.20
N LEU A 1036 11.71 22.60 14.17
CA LEU A 1036 12.86 21.72 14.00
C LEU A 1036 12.45 20.27 13.79
N CYS A 1037 11.44 19.76 14.49
CA CYS A 1037 10.98 18.39 14.30
C CYS A 1037 10.36 18.16 12.91
N VAL A 1038 9.59 19.13 12.40
CA VAL A 1038 9.00 19.04 11.04
C VAL A 1038 10.09 19.12 9.96
N LEU A 1039 11.05 20.02 10.10
CA LEU A 1039 12.20 20.11 9.18
C LEU A 1039 13.09 18.86 9.28
N GLY A 1040 13.30 18.35 10.50
CA GLY A 1040 13.96 17.08 10.76
C GLY A 1040 13.29 15.95 10.00
N ALA A 1041 11.96 15.80 10.11
CA ALA A 1041 11.19 14.78 9.41
C ALA A 1041 11.28 14.84 7.88
N LEU A 1042 11.53 16.00 7.26
CA LEU A 1042 11.85 16.10 5.83
C LEU A 1042 13.21 15.45 5.47
N SER A 1043 14.17 15.52 6.40
CA SER A 1043 15.58 15.17 6.21
C SER A 1043 16.02 13.90 6.92
N TRP A 1044 15.16 13.29 7.75
CA TRP A 1044 15.42 11.97 8.34
C TRP A 1044 15.18 10.88 7.31
N ASN A 1045 15.83 9.73 7.50
CA ASN A 1045 15.81 8.63 6.53
C ASN A 1045 14.49 7.82 6.57
N ASP A 1046 13.34 8.49 6.52
CA ASP A 1046 11.99 7.89 6.41
C ASP A 1046 11.14 8.64 5.37
N SER A 1047 10.98 8.02 4.20
CA SER A 1047 10.30 8.63 3.04
C SER A 1047 8.81 8.92 3.28
N ASN A 1048 8.14 8.17 4.17
CA ASN A 1048 6.74 8.41 4.53
C ASN A 1048 6.61 9.59 5.51
N ALA A 1049 7.51 9.69 6.49
CA ALA A 1049 7.56 10.86 7.38
C ALA A 1049 7.88 12.14 6.60
N SER A 1050 8.82 12.07 5.65
CA SER A 1050 9.14 13.17 4.73
C SER A 1050 7.90 13.63 3.96
N LEU A 1051 7.17 12.68 3.34
CA LEU A 1051 5.96 13.00 2.59
C LEU A 1051 4.91 13.71 3.46
N LYS A 1052 4.66 13.21 4.68
CA LYS A 1052 3.76 13.86 5.64
C LYS A 1052 4.25 15.25 6.06
N ALA A 1053 5.55 15.40 6.31
CA ALA A 1053 6.17 16.68 6.68
C ALA A 1053 6.08 17.72 5.56
N THR A 1054 6.04 17.31 4.27
CA THR A 1054 5.84 18.27 3.17
C THR A 1054 4.50 19.01 3.26
N LEU A 1055 3.46 18.36 3.78
CA LEU A 1055 2.13 18.95 3.96
C LEU A 1055 2.13 20.02 5.07
N LEU A 1056 2.97 19.87 6.09
CA LEU A 1056 3.07 20.80 7.23
C LEU A 1056 4.02 21.97 6.99
N THR A 1057 5.12 21.73 6.28
CA THR A 1057 6.19 22.72 6.15
C THR A 1057 5.72 23.99 5.42
N GLY A 1058 4.98 23.84 4.32
CA GLY A 1058 4.48 24.99 3.55
C GLY A 1058 3.59 25.93 4.38
N PRO A 1059 2.54 25.42 5.06
CA PRO A 1059 1.70 26.20 5.97
C PRO A 1059 2.48 26.89 7.10
N ILE A 1060 3.38 26.17 7.78
CA ILE A 1060 4.21 26.71 8.87
C ILE A 1060 5.04 27.90 8.38
N VAL A 1061 5.76 27.73 7.26
CA VAL A 1061 6.65 28.76 6.71
C VAL A 1061 5.87 30.01 6.32
N ARG A 1062 4.69 29.85 5.70
CA ARG A 1062 3.82 30.99 5.36
C ARG A 1062 3.36 31.75 6.61
N ALA A 1063 2.92 31.04 7.64
CA ALA A 1063 2.48 31.66 8.89
C ALA A 1063 3.61 32.45 9.57
N LEU A 1064 4.79 31.83 9.72
CA LEU A 1064 5.96 32.49 10.31
C LEU A 1064 6.47 33.68 9.47
N ALA A 1065 6.36 33.59 8.14
CA ALA A 1065 6.72 34.69 7.26
C ALA A 1065 5.75 35.88 7.40
N VAL A 1066 4.45 35.63 7.57
CA VAL A 1066 3.42 36.68 7.77
C VAL A 1066 3.58 37.35 9.12
N ASP A 1067 3.82 36.58 10.19
CA ASP A 1067 4.03 37.11 11.54
C ASP A 1067 5.37 37.86 11.71
N GLY A 1068 6.30 37.72 10.76
CA GLY A 1068 7.62 38.39 10.80
C GLY A 1068 8.64 37.70 11.72
N SER A 1069 8.36 36.48 12.16
CA SER A 1069 9.20 35.73 13.12
C SER A 1069 10.41 35.03 12.49
N LEU A 1070 10.54 35.03 11.15
CA LEU A 1070 11.65 34.37 10.46
C LEU A 1070 12.91 35.25 10.45
N THR A 1071 14.04 34.65 10.82
CA THR A 1071 15.36 35.26 10.63
C THR A 1071 16.00 34.78 9.32
N PRO A 1072 17.00 35.51 8.77
CA PRO A 1072 17.73 35.06 7.57
C PRO A 1072 18.34 33.67 7.72
N ALA A 1073 18.84 33.31 8.92
CA ALA A 1073 19.40 32.00 9.21
C ALA A 1073 18.34 30.89 9.21
N MET A 1074 17.16 31.14 9.80
CA MET A 1074 16.04 30.19 9.77
C MET A 1074 15.54 29.97 8.36
N ALA A 1075 15.41 31.03 7.55
CA ALA A 1075 14.98 30.95 6.17
C ALA A 1075 15.95 30.11 5.32
N ALA A 1076 17.26 30.27 5.54
CA ALA A 1076 18.27 29.41 4.92
C ALA A 1076 18.14 27.95 5.36
N HIS A 1077 17.98 27.69 6.67
CA HIS A 1077 17.85 26.33 7.20
C HIS A 1077 16.61 25.60 6.66
N VAL A 1078 15.46 26.28 6.54
CA VAL A 1078 14.25 25.74 5.92
C VAL A 1078 14.54 25.30 4.47
N MET A 1079 15.22 26.14 3.68
CA MET A 1079 15.57 25.78 2.31
C MET A 1079 16.53 24.59 2.26
N VAL A 1080 17.54 24.56 3.13
CA VAL A 1080 18.48 23.43 3.25
C VAL A 1080 17.75 22.12 3.58
N ALA A 1081 16.81 22.13 4.52
CA ALA A 1081 16.05 20.94 4.89
C ALA A 1081 15.23 20.38 3.72
N VAL A 1082 14.62 21.24 2.88
CA VAL A 1082 13.91 20.81 1.67
C VAL A 1082 14.87 20.20 0.65
N LEU A 1083 16.05 20.80 0.46
CA LEU A 1083 17.07 20.30 -0.46
C LEU A 1083 17.67 18.96 0.03
N GLN A 1084 17.90 18.80 1.34
CA GLN A 1084 18.33 17.54 1.96
C GLN A 1084 17.26 16.46 1.82
N GLY A 1085 15.98 16.80 2.03
CA GLY A 1085 14.88 15.87 1.78
C GLY A 1085 14.84 15.41 0.32
N LEU A 1086 15.10 16.31 -0.64
CA LEU A 1086 15.21 15.95 -2.05
C LEU A 1086 16.45 15.08 -2.34
N GLN A 1087 17.54 15.30 -1.60
CA GLN A 1087 18.75 14.50 -1.69
C GLN A 1087 18.56 13.07 -1.20
N LEU A 1088 17.83 12.88 -0.09
CA LEU A 1088 17.59 11.56 0.47
C LEU A 1088 16.45 10.82 -0.23
N HIS A 1089 15.33 11.51 -0.47
CA HIS A 1089 14.07 10.87 -0.89
C HIS A 1089 13.70 11.11 -2.35
N GLY A 1090 14.50 11.90 -3.08
CA GLY A 1090 14.22 12.31 -4.47
C GLY A 1090 14.15 11.16 -5.47
N GLN A 1091 14.65 9.97 -5.12
CA GLN A 1091 14.48 8.74 -5.90
C GLN A 1091 13.03 8.26 -5.96
N HIS A 1092 12.21 8.59 -4.95
CA HIS A 1092 10.79 8.21 -4.90
C HIS A 1092 9.95 9.29 -5.59
N GLU A 1093 9.19 8.92 -6.63
CA GLU A 1093 8.42 9.87 -7.45
C GLU A 1093 7.46 10.75 -6.62
N ALA A 1094 6.76 10.16 -5.63
CA ALA A 1094 5.84 10.88 -4.75
C ALA A 1094 6.54 11.93 -3.88
N ASN A 1095 7.71 11.61 -3.32
CA ASN A 1095 8.51 12.55 -2.55
C ASN A 1095 9.11 13.63 -3.46
N GLN A 1096 9.68 13.23 -4.61
CA GLN A 1096 10.24 14.15 -5.59
C GLN A 1096 9.21 15.20 -6.02
N GLY A 1097 8.01 14.78 -6.43
CA GLY A 1097 6.95 15.69 -6.87
C GLY A 1097 6.49 16.66 -5.76
N SER A 1098 6.37 16.16 -4.53
CA SER A 1098 5.94 16.94 -3.37
C SER A 1098 7.01 17.93 -2.91
N LEU A 1099 8.28 17.50 -2.80
CA LEU A 1099 9.42 18.32 -2.40
C LEU A 1099 9.76 19.39 -3.43
N ILE A 1100 9.67 19.10 -4.74
CA ILE A 1100 9.84 20.11 -5.80
C ILE A 1100 8.76 21.18 -5.71
N THR A 1101 7.51 20.75 -5.48
CA THR A 1101 6.38 21.69 -5.32
C THR A 1101 6.59 22.56 -4.09
N LEU A 1102 6.96 21.96 -2.96
CA LEU A 1102 7.22 22.64 -1.70
C LEU A 1102 8.40 23.62 -1.82
N GLY A 1103 9.53 23.18 -2.40
CA GLY A 1103 10.73 24.00 -2.58
C GLY A 1103 10.47 25.23 -3.45
N ALA A 1104 9.74 25.08 -4.56
CA ALA A 1104 9.34 26.22 -5.38
C ALA A 1104 8.44 27.22 -4.63
N GLN A 1105 7.47 26.71 -3.84
CA GLN A 1105 6.58 27.56 -3.04
C GLN A 1105 7.30 28.27 -1.90
N ILE A 1106 8.23 27.60 -1.22
CA ILE A 1106 9.03 28.19 -0.14
C ILE A 1106 9.99 29.23 -0.70
N TYR A 1107 10.62 28.97 -1.85
CA TYR A 1107 11.48 29.96 -2.50
C TYR A 1107 10.69 31.22 -2.85
N GLU A 1108 9.52 31.08 -3.49
CA GLU A 1108 8.63 32.20 -3.81
C GLU A 1108 8.20 32.99 -2.56
N CYS A 1109 7.94 32.30 -1.45
CA CYS A 1109 7.51 32.93 -0.21
C CYS A 1109 8.65 33.69 0.52
N LEU A 1110 9.85 33.10 0.57
CA LEU A 1110 10.93 33.61 1.40
C LEU A 1110 11.90 34.54 0.65
N ARG A 1111 12.16 34.30 -0.64
CA ARG A 1111 13.14 35.06 -1.45
C ARG A 1111 12.90 36.58 -1.48
N PRO A 1112 11.65 37.10 -1.52
CA PRO A 1112 11.40 38.54 -1.47
C PRO A 1112 11.79 39.21 -0.13
N LYS A 1113 11.75 38.44 0.97
CA LYS A 1113 12.06 38.93 2.33
C LYS A 1113 13.51 38.67 2.73
N PHE A 1114 14.12 37.60 2.21
CA PHE A 1114 15.43 37.10 2.61
C PHE A 1114 16.33 36.89 1.38
N PRO A 1115 17.15 37.88 1.00
CA PRO A 1115 18.00 37.78 -0.18
C PRO A 1115 19.05 36.66 -0.13
N ASN A 1116 19.49 36.27 1.07
CA ASN A 1116 20.50 35.23 1.30
C ASN A 1116 20.08 33.82 0.83
N ILE A 1117 18.80 33.58 0.53
CA ILE A 1117 18.34 32.28 0.03
C ILE A 1117 18.94 31.93 -1.32
N ILE A 1118 19.28 32.95 -2.13
CA ILE A 1118 19.93 32.70 -3.42
C ILE A 1118 21.32 32.08 -3.22
N GLU A 1119 22.04 32.43 -2.15
CA GLU A 1119 23.36 31.87 -1.82
C GLU A 1119 23.24 30.39 -1.48
N VAL A 1120 22.18 29.97 -0.79
CA VAL A 1120 21.88 28.55 -0.51
C VAL A 1120 21.67 27.79 -1.83
N MET A 1121 20.92 28.37 -2.78
CA MET A 1121 20.71 27.74 -4.09
C MET A 1121 21.99 27.69 -4.94
N GLN A 1122 22.94 28.60 -4.73
CA GLN A 1122 24.25 28.59 -5.41
C GLN A 1122 25.19 27.50 -4.87
N GLN A 1123 24.98 27.02 -3.64
CA GLN A 1123 25.76 25.92 -3.05
C GLN A 1123 25.43 24.56 -3.64
N ILE A 1124 24.36 24.46 -4.44
CA ILE A 1124 23.96 23.22 -5.08
C ILE A 1124 25.03 22.81 -6.13
N PRO A 1125 25.58 21.59 -6.06
CA PRO A 1125 26.60 21.13 -7.00
C PRO A 1125 26.13 21.20 -8.46
N GLY A 1126 26.91 21.85 -9.33
CA GLY A 1126 26.66 21.89 -10.77
C GLY A 1126 25.55 22.85 -11.24
N VAL A 1127 25.07 23.78 -10.39
CA VAL A 1127 24.03 24.74 -10.80
C VAL A 1127 24.55 25.73 -11.84
N ASN A 1128 23.78 25.88 -12.92
CA ASN A 1128 24.02 26.91 -13.94
C ASN A 1128 23.51 28.29 -13.44
N PRO A 1129 24.40 29.31 -13.31
CA PRO A 1129 24.01 30.64 -12.86
C PRO A 1129 22.90 31.28 -13.69
N ALA A 1130 22.87 31.05 -15.01
CA ALA A 1130 21.86 31.63 -15.90
C ALA A 1130 20.48 31.01 -15.69
N ASP A 1131 20.40 29.71 -15.35
CA ASP A 1131 19.13 29.05 -15.06
C ASP A 1131 18.60 29.47 -13.68
N LEU A 1132 19.50 29.66 -12.70
CA LEU A 1132 19.14 30.20 -11.38
C LEU A 1132 18.63 31.65 -11.51
N GLN A 1133 19.29 32.48 -12.31
CA GLN A 1133 18.84 33.86 -12.55
C GLN A 1133 17.45 33.88 -13.21
N ARG A 1134 17.21 33.07 -14.24
CA ARG A 1134 15.88 32.94 -14.88
C ARG A 1134 14.80 32.48 -13.90
N PHE A 1135 15.15 31.60 -12.98
CA PHE A 1135 14.23 31.15 -11.94
C PHE A 1135 13.90 32.28 -10.96
N ASP A 1136 14.91 33.03 -10.49
CA ASP A 1136 14.72 34.17 -9.58
C ASP A 1136 13.87 35.29 -10.23
N GLU A 1137 14.14 35.63 -11.49
CA GLU A 1137 13.34 36.58 -12.28
C GLU A 1137 11.88 36.12 -12.42
N LYS A 1138 11.65 34.83 -12.67
CA LYS A 1138 10.29 34.29 -12.81
C LYS A 1138 9.53 34.22 -11.48
N MET A 1139 10.24 34.10 -10.36
CA MET A 1139 9.65 34.06 -9.02
C MET A 1139 9.36 35.44 -8.45
N THR A 1140 10.09 36.46 -8.88
CA THR A 1140 9.89 37.86 -8.47
C THR A 1140 8.71 38.54 -9.17
N VAL A 1141 8.28 38.04 -10.33
CA VAL A 1141 7.08 38.55 -11.02
C VAL A 1141 5.81 38.04 -10.34
N VAL A 1142 5.01 38.96 -9.78
CA VAL A 1142 3.67 38.70 -9.21
C VAL A 1142 2.72 38.30 -10.34
N SER A 1143 2.74 37.03 -10.74
CA SER A 1143 1.89 36.53 -11.83
C SER A 1143 0.47 36.24 -11.33
N THR A 1144 -0.53 36.72 -12.08
CA THR A 1144 -1.91 36.26 -12.03
C THR A 1144 -1.99 34.72 -12.10
N LYS A 1145 -2.80 34.13 -11.21
CA LYS A 1145 -2.99 32.68 -11.05
C LYS A 1145 -3.26 31.99 -12.40
N GLY A 1146 -2.46 30.98 -12.73
CA GLY A 1146 -2.68 30.12 -13.89
C GLY A 1146 -1.82 28.85 -13.86
N ASN A 1147 -2.43 27.68 -14.06
CA ASN A 1147 -1.78 26.36 -13.95
C ASN A 1147 -0.51 26.20 -14.83
N LYS A 1148 -0.42 26.91 -15.95
CA LYS A 1148 0.77 26.90 -16.83
C LYS A 1148 1.99 27.59 -16.20
N VAL A 1149 1.77 28.65 -15.42
CA VAL A 1149 2.85 29.42 -14.77
C VAL A 1149 3.45 28.62 -13.61
N GLU A 1150 2.61 28.00 -12.78
CA GLU A 1150 3.05 27.11 -11.69
C GLU A 1150 3.82 25.90 -12.21
N LYS A 1151 3.35 25.27 -13.29
CA LYS A 1151 4.08 24.16 -13.91
C LYS A 1151 5.47 24.62 -14.37
N GLY A 1152 5.55 25.75 -15.06
CA GLY A 1152 6.83 26.29 -15.50
C GLY A 1152 7.75 26.78 -14.37
N LYS A 1153 7.23 27.06 -13.18
CA LYS A 1153 8.01 27.37 -11.96
C LYS A 1153 8.61 26.09 -11.37
N LYS A 1154 7.81 25.03 -11.25
CA LYS A 1154 8.24 23.70 -10.79
C LYS A 1154 9.29 23.08 -11.71
N ASP A 1155 9.11 23.20 -13.03
CA ASP A 1155 10.05 22.66 -14.02
C ASP A 1155 11.44 23.32 -13.92
N LEU A 1156 11.50 24.63 -13.65
CA LEU A 1156 12.76 25.35 -13.44
C LEU A 1156 13.42 24.98 -12.11
N PHE A 1157 12.65 24.87 -11.02
CA PHE A 1157 13.18 24.39 -9.74
C PHE A 1157 13.76 22.99 -9.89
N LYS A 1158 13.01 22.07 -10.52
CA LYS A 1158 13.47 20.72 -10.84
C LYS A 1158 14.77 20.73 -11.63
N LYS A 1159 14.91 21.62 -12.61
CA LYS A 1159 16.13 21.76 -13.42
C LYS A 1159 17.33 22.16 -12.56
N ILE A 1160 17.16 23.11 -11.65
CA ILE A 1160 18.23 23.60 -10.74
C ILE A 1160 18.62 22.50 -9.75
N THR A 1161 17.65 21.79 -9.19
CA THR A 1161 17.89 20.78 -8.15
C THR A 1161 18.18 19.38 -8.70
N ASN A 1162 18.26 19.20 -10.02
CA ASN A 1162 18.37 17.88 -10.65
C ASN A 1162 19.61 17.09 -10.21
N HIS A 1163 20.69 17.79 -9.86
CA HIS A 1163 21.93 17.18 -9.36
C HIS A 1163 21.85 16.73 -7.89
N LEU A 1164 20.86 17.23 -7.14
CA LEU A 1164 20.64 16.83 -5.74
C LEU A 1164 19.73 15.62 -5.64
N ILE A 1165 18.78 15.45 -6.55
CA ILE A 1165 17.78 14.37 -6.50
C ILE A 1165 18.50 13.05 -6.22
N GLY A 1166 18.18 12.44 -5.06
CA GLY A 1166 18.81 11.21 -4.60
C GLY A 1166 18.91 10.20 -5.72
N ARG A 1167 20.15 9.84 -6.05
CA ARG A 1167 20.47 8.79 -7.03
C ARG A 1167 20.59 7.48 -6.24
N SER A 1168 20.10 6.38 -6.81
CA SER A 1168 20.26 5.07 -6.16
C SER A 1168 21.75 4.74 -5.94
N MET A 1169 22.10 3.91 -4.95
CA MET A 1169 23.51 3.55 -4.70
C MET A 1169 24.25 3.04 -5.95
N GLY A 1170 23.54 2.34 -6.85
CA GLY A 1170 24.08 1.88 -8.14
C GLY A 1170 24.40 3.01 -9.15
N GLN A 1171 23.99 4.24 -8.89
CA GLN A 1171 24.26 5.42 -9.71
C GLN A 1171 25.31 6.37 -9.11
N LEU A 1172 25.60 6.30 -7.81
CA LEU A 1172 26.53 7.19 -7.10
C LEU A 1172 28.01 6.96 -7.46
N PHE A 1173 28.40 5.72 -7.72
CA PHE A 1173 29.78 5.34 -8.07
C PHE A 1173 30.01 5.20 -9.58
N ARG A 1174 29.06 5.65 -10.40
CA ARG A 1174 29.14 5.55 -11.85
C ARG A 1174 29.87 6.77 -12.42
N LYS A 1175 30.94 6.53 -13.19
CA LYS A 1175 31.67 7.56 -13.95
C LYS A 1175 30.72 8.28 -14.92
N GLU A 1176 30.66 9.61 -14.85
CA GLU A 1176 29.79 10.43 -15.70
C GLU A 1176 30.20 10.34 -17.18
N VAL A 1177 29.20 10.28 -18.07
CA VAL A 1177 29.34 10.03 -19.51
C VAL A 1177 28.96 11.30 -20.27
N LYS A 1178 29.97 12.12 -20.62
CA LYS A 1178 29.74 13.33 -21.42
C LYS A 1178 29.27 13.02 -22.84
N ILE A 1179 28.07 13.50 -23.19
CA ILE A 1179 27.51 13.44 -24.55
C ILE A 1179 27.31 14.86 -25.06
N ASP A 1180 27.99 15.21 -26.15
CA ASP A 1180 27.86 16.51 -26.81
C ASP A 1180 26.50 16.68 -27.50
N ASN A 1181 25.98 17.90 -27.49
CA ASN A 1181 24.76 18.23 -28.21
C ASN A 1181 25.08 18.47 -29.69
N LEU A 1182 24.30 17.85 -30.59
CA LEU A 1182 24.39 18.10 -32.02
C LEU A 1182 23.57 19.34 -32.42
N PRO A 1183 23.83 19.93 -33.60
CA PRO A 1183 23.03 21.02 -34.14
C PRO A 1183 21.53 20.67 -34.16
N ARG A 1184 20.66 21.66 -33.95
CA ARG A 1184 19.22 21.44 -33.97
C ARG A 1184 18.78 20.94 -35.34
N LEU A 1185 17.90 19.94 -35.36
CA LEU A 1185 17.24 19.49 -36.58
C LEU A 1185 16.25 20.56 -37.03
N ASP A 1186 16.35 21.02 -38.27
CA ASP A 1186 15.30 21.80 -38.92
C ASP A 1186 14.15 20.85 -39.27
N VAL A 1187 13.09 20.90 -38.46
CA VAL A 1187 11.89 20.10 -38.69
C VAL A 1187 10.99 20.86 -39.67
N PRO A 1188 10.62 20.28 -40.83
CA PRO A 1188 9.61 20.89 -41.68
C PRO A 1188 8.30 21.04 -40.90
N GLY A 1189 7.77 22.27 -40.86
CA GLY A 1189 6.62 22.60 -40.03
C GLY A 1189 5.41 21.71 -40.32
N LYS A 1190 4.71 21.28 -39.26
CA LYS A 1190 3.45 20.53 -39.37
C LYS A 1190 2.51 21.21 -40.38
N PRO A 1191 1.94 20.49 -41.38
CA PRO A 1191 0.80 21.01 -42.10
C PRO A 1191 -0.30 21.29 -41.08
N ARG A 1192 -0.81 22.53 -41.06
CA ARG A 1192 -1.97 22.88 -40.23
C ARG A 1192 -3.13 21.97 -40.67
N PRO A 1193 -3.84 21.30 -39.75
CA PRO A 1193 -5.10 20.68 -40.11
C PRO A 1193 -6.04 21.80 -40.58
N LEU A 1194 -6.50 21.71 -41.83
CA LEU A 1194 -7.57 22.55 -42.34
C LEU A 1194 -8.77 22.38 -41.40
N ARG A 1195 -9.25 23.48 -40.82
CA ARG A 1195 -10.51 23.45 -40.07
C ARG A 1195 -11.64 23.09 -41.03
N VAL A 1196 -12.51 22.22 -40.57
CA VAL A 1196 -13.71 21.74 -41.30
C VAL A 1196 -14.69 22.89 -41.64
N ASP A 1197 -14.49 24.10 -41.09
CA ASP A 1197 -15.28 25.29 -41.40
C ASP A 1197 -14.98 25.91 -42.77
N ASP A 1198 -13.85 25.58 -43.42
CA ASP A 1198 -13.44 26.20 -44.69
C ASP A 1198 -13.91 25.46 -45.96
N ILE A 1199 -14.77 24.44 -45.85
CA ILE A 1199 -15.34 23.71 -47.01
C ILE A 1199 -16.70 24.28 -47.46
N SER A 1200 -17.15 25.40 -46.90
CA SER A 1200 -18.50 25.94 -47.17
C SER A 1200 -18.56 27.25 -47.96
N LYS A 1201 -17.52 27.67 -48.71
CA LYS A 1201 -17.64 28.82 -49.62
C LYS A 1201 -16.82 28.71 -50.91
N GLY A 1202 -17.47 28.18 -51.94
CA GLY A 1202 -17.26 28.56 -53.34
C GLY A 1202 -18.50 28.15 -54.16
N PRO A 1203 -18.84 28.77 -55.31
CA PRO A 1203 -18.21 29.90 -56.00
C PRO A 1203 -19.21 31.05 -56.36
N SER A 1204 -18.74 32.29 -56.44
CA SER A 1204 -19.21 33.30 -57.42
C SER A 1204 -18.36 34.56 -57.30
N GLU A 1205 -17.39 34.62 -58.19
CA GLU A 1205 -17.09 35.75 -59.06
C GLU A 1205 -17.50 37.18 -58.66
N THR A 1206 -16.50 38.06 -58.80
CA THR A 1206 -16.57 39.46 -59.30
C THR A 1206 -16.80 40.60 -58.31
N GLY A 1207 -15.67 41.16 -57.83
CA GLY A 1207 -15.23 42.51 -58.24
C GLY A 1207 -15.84 43.73 -57.55
N LEU A 1208 -15.02 44.46 -56.78
CA LEU A 1208 -15.09 45.94 -56.68
C LEU A 1208 -13.90 46.61 -55.96
N THR A 1209 -12.95 45.85 -55.41
CA THR A 1209 -11.79 46.44 -54.70
C THR A 1209 -10.54 46.62 -55.58
N ALA A 1210 -10.65 46.36 -56.89
CA ALA A 1210 -9.72 46.85 -57.92
C ALA A 1210 -9.76 48.39 -58.12
N LEU A 1211 -10.21 49.15 -57.11
CA LEU A 1211 -10.47 50.59 -57.24
C LEU A 1211 -9.61 51.48 -56.33
N PHE A 1212 -8.90 50.95 -55.31
CA PHE A 1212 -8.29 51.84 -54.29
C PHE A 1212 -6.92 51.44 -53.72
N ALA A 1213 -6.08 50.72 -54.46
CA ALA A 1213 -4.66 50.63 -54.08
C ALA A 1213 -3.76 50.89 -55.29
N SER A 1214 -3.41 52.16 -55.45
CA SER A 1214 -2.36 52.68 -56.32
C SER A 1214 -0.98 52.20 -55.85
N PRO A 1215 0.02 52.14 -56.74
CA PRO A 1215 1.29 51.49 -56.46
C PRO A 1215 2.32 52.47 -55.87
N THR A 1216 3.00 52.04 -54.82
CA THR A 1216 4.42 52.33 -54.59
C THR A 1216 5.08 51.11 -53.99
#